data_AF-A0AA88XGY4-F1
#
_entry.id   AF-A0AA88XGY4-F1
#
_cell.length_a   1.000
_cell.length_b   1.000
_cell.length_c   1.000
_cell.angle_alpha   90.00
_cell.angle_beta   90.00
_cell.angle_gamma   90.00
#
_symmetry.space_group_name_H-M   'P 1'
#
loop_
_entity.id
_entity.type
_entity.pdbx_description
1 polymer ?
#
loop_
_entity_poly.entity_id
_entity_poly.type
_entity_poly.pdbx_seq_one_letter_code
_entity_poly.pdbx_strand_id
1 'polypeptide(L)'
;MMYGAIDDHGLRNFRRLMDKKARYVSHLNFLENCEKNNVIPNGFHLKWRLNLGSAKQNKQQIHNILGESSHKLMKEAMLICKSELRDIENTLSTVRGAIDQPESIDEEYRGQIRRLAQSKNKKLAVLINKKQNKNVTNNQVDSERSREFSIHKVRGDGNCFFRCVSLHIHGNEGKHAQVRSSVVQEISSNPSEYEQYVDIPIDQHVRNIQKTDGSLDSYATESEIYACSKILQSDIFVTSDIVAKPTTWNRYSAFDDTSVARDFLILHYKDNHFNYVKCKDNAFRKEHRTHNIKTNNIKIVKMSTNEEHEVGINNKSAFAKCDDTPLNAKPENSHKSNNTDTEVYNLSKRKLTKHETRLLSKGLKYVPTRKKMDINKLLTDIKVWERRMRLREYFYGRDEEENDDDENDIIKKKVRKSNWTPAEGRNRWLDQYIVEVKNDIMNGLKRDFKMNITKLEEQALKALMNDNSVVIRPADKGSGIVIMDSDAYQSDIEKELLENETYEQISETKVKKIERDIKKTVNDMHKRGVITKDMKKYLLPKEPRRGRVQANPKMHKPGNPQRLIINGRHTATENMAEVVENELSTHVKSLSSYIKDTTDFLNKIENIPQPVSDQTIMFCLDVRALYPSVPREEAKIAVEEALEQRERKRIPTKDVLQMMDTVLNSNIFTFNDKAYVQKIGTAIGSKLGMTYACTYMGKWETELFQRCENRPSSYYRYIDDIWGIWNYGEEKLLEFVRTANEIHPNIKLELRYSTESIEFLDVQISIENGHFKTDLFTKETDRHLYLHKSSNHPWKTKEAIPYGLGLRLKRICSTEESYQTRRNELKTHLTKRGYKNKELEKQLAKADTLDRKELLKYNTKASNDRVPLVLTYSDALPNVHSIVRQRIATLHNSERMREIFPAPPLIAYRRDKNIKDILVHKKHNNIFYGHPDECNPCGKKCAICKYVVQTNTFQGTDGQTYRVKGDTNCKTTSVIYCLFCNRCNKTIYVGQTGLSLYERMMVNLSNIRNMKQDPISEHFTNDGHSINDYKVIIIEKNYESETARLTKESFWIKKLKTLQPDGLNTQIDLI
;
A
#
# COMPACT_ATOMS: atom_id res chain seq x y z
N MET A 1 18.74 -40.51 8.55
CA MET A 1 19.82 -39.59 8.17
C MET A 1 19.53 -38.24 8.83
N MET A 2 20.03 -38.04 10.05
CA MET A 2 19.97 -36.78 10.79
C MET A 2 21.39 -36.22 10.86
N TYR A 3 21.50 -34.88 10.87
CA TYR A 3 22.72 -34.06 10.82
C TYR A 3 23.25 -33.75 9.42
N GLY A 4 22.54 -32.84 8.72
CA GLY A 4 23.15 -31.98 7.72
C GLY A 4 23.81 -30.78 8.39
N ALA A 5 24.94 -30.33 7.84
CA ALA A 5 25.77 -29.24 8.35
C ALA A 5 24.96 -28.01 8.80
N ILE A 6 25.38 -27.39 9.90
CA ILE A 6 24.86 -26.09 10.35
C ILE A 6 25.29 -25.05 9.32
N ASP A 7 24.41 -24.73 8.39
CA ASP A 7 24.58 -23.71 7.37
C ASP A 7 24.56 -22.28 7.97
N ASP A 8 24.68 -21.28 7.09
CA ASP A 8 24.57 -19.85 7.42
C ASP A 8 23.30 -19.50 8.23
N HIS A 9 22.24 -20.30 8.13
CA HIS A 9 21.01 -20.13 8.90
C HIS A 9 21.18 -20.48 10.38
N GLY A 10 21.96 -21.52 10.70
CA GLY A 10 22.28 -21.86 12.09
C GLY A 10 23.14 -20.81 12.80
N LEU A 11 24.10 -20.20 12.08
CA LEU A 11 24.93 -19.12 12.61
C LEU A 11 24.10 -17.83 12.85
N ARG A 12 23.15 -17.52 11.96
CA ARG A 12 22.16 -16.45 12.14
C ARG A 12 21.26 -16.69 13.36
N ASN A 13 20.79 -17.92 13.58
CA ASN A 13 20.00 -18.28 14.75
C ASN A 13 20.79 -18.14 16.06
N PHE A 14 22.06 -18.53 16.09
CA PHE A 14 22.93 -18.33 17.26
C PHE A 14 23.15 -16.84 17.58
N ARG A 15 23.42 -16.00 16.57
CA ARG A 15 23.51 -14.53 16.73
C ARG A 15 22.23 -13.95 17.33
N ARG A 16 21.07 -14.36 16.80
CA ARG A 16 19.75 -13.93 17.27
C ARG A 16 19.50 -14.28 18.74
N LEU A 17 19.86 -15.49 19.17
CA LEU A 17 19.72 -15.93 20.55
C LEU A 17 20.64 -15.14 21.51
N MET A 18 21.87 -14.84 21.10
CA MET A 18 22.80 -14.02 21.88
C MET A 18 22.32 -12.57 22.03
N ASP A 19 21.75 -11.97 20.98
CA ASP A 19 21.17 -10.62 21.06
C ASP A 19 19.87 -10.58 21.87
N LYS A 20 19.05 -11.64 21.78
CA LYS A 20 17.88 -11.81 22.67
C LYS A 20 18.35 -11.91 24.13
N LYS A 21 19.37 -12.74 24.44
CA LYS A 21 19.94 -12.84 25.79
C LYS A 21 20.38 -11.48 26.33
N ALA A 22 21.18 -10.72 25.58
CA ALA A 22 21.68 -9.41 26.01
C ALA A 22 20.57 -8.41 26.35
N ARG A 23 19.48 -8.38 25.56
CA ARG A 23 18.32 -7.52 25.82
C ARG A 23 17.57 -7.92 27.09
N TYR A 24 17.31 -9.20 27.30
CA TYR A 24 16.62 -9.67 28.51
C TYR A 24 17.46 -9.46 29.76
N VAL A 25 18.80 -9.66 29.71
CA VAL A 25 19.72 -9.31 30.81
C VAL A 25 19.63 -7.81 31.12
N SER A 26 19.67 -6.94 30.11
CA SER A 26 19.63 -5.49 30.31
C SER A 26 18.30 -5.00 30.89
N HIS A 27 17.17 -5.58 30.44
CA HIS A 27 15.85 -5.29 30.99
C HIS A 27 15.71 -5.82 32.41
N LEU A 28 16.16 -7.05 32.69
CA LEU A 28 16.08 -7.63 34.02
C LEU A 28 16.90 -6.80 35.01
N ASN A 29 18.15 -6.44 34.68
CA ASN A 29 18.99 -5.59 35.51
C ASN A 29 18.35 -4.21 35.75
N PHE A 30 17.67 -3.63 34.75
CA PHE A 30 16.94 -2.38 34.91
C PHE A 30 15.77 -2.54 35.89
N LEU A 31 14.96 -3.58 35.75
CA LEU A 31 13.80 -3.83 36.60
C LEU A 31 14.20 -4.22 38.03
N GLU A 32 15.25 -5.03 38.21
CA GLU A 32 15.81 -5.36 39.52
C GLU A 32 16.37 -4.13 40.23
N ASN A 33 16.99 -3.21 39.49
CA ASN A 33 17.43 -1.94 40.04
C ASN A 33 16.25 -1.02 40.39
N CYS A 34 15.18 -1.02 39.59
CA CYS A 34 13.95 -0.29 39.90
C CYS A 34 13.27 -0.85 41.16
N GLU A 35 13.19 -2.18 41.30
CA GLU A 35 12.66 -2.85 42.48
C GLU A 35 13.52 -2.55 43.72
N LYS A 36 14.85 -2.63 43.62
CA LYS A 36 15.77 -2.33 44.73
C LYS A 36 15.63 -0.89 45.23
N ASN A 37 15.32 0.05 44.35
CA ASN A 37 15.12 1.46 44.69
C ASN A 37 13.65 1.82 44.94
N ASN A 38 12.74 0.84 44.94
CA ASN A 38 11.29 1.03 45.09
C ASN A 38 10.68 2.05 44.10
N VAL A 39 11.21 2.06 42.87
CA VAL A 39 10.77 2.93 41.77
C VAL A 39 9.98 2.09 40.77
N ILE A 40 8.76 2.52 40.43
CA ILE A 40 7.96 1.91 39.36
C ILE A 40 8.25 2.66 38.05
N PRO A 41 8.71 2.01 36.98
CA PRO A 41 8.93 2.69 35.71
C PRO A 41 7.61 3.16 35.09
N ASN A 42 7.64 4.29 34.36
CA ASN A 42 6.48 4.91 33.69
C ASN A 42 5.60 3.94 32.87
N GLY A 43 6.19 2.88 32.30
CA GLY A 43 5.48 1.86 31.54
C GLY A 43 4.63 0.88 32.37
N PHE A 44 4.83 0.82 33.69
CA PHE A 44 4.12 -0.08 34.61
C PHE A 44 3.06 0.60 35.46
N HIS A 45 2.94 1.94 35.40
CA HIS A 45 1.93 2.67 36.15
C HIS A 45 0.52 2.43 35.60
N LEU A 46 -0.30 1.75 36.40
CA LEU A 46 -1.73 1.58 36.14
C LEU A 46 -2.47 2.90 36.43
N LYS A 47 -3.21 3.40 35.44
CA LYS A 47 -3.98 4.64 35.54
C LYS A 47 -5.46 4.34 35.67
N TRP A 48 -6.11 4.96 36.66
CA TRP A 48 -7.55 4.87 36.82
C TRP A 48 -8.27 5.63 35.70
N ARG A 49 -9.21 4.97 35.01
CA ARG A 49 -10.13 5.61 34.05
C ARG A 49 -11.56 5.08 34.21
N LEU A 50 -12.31 5.57 35.20
CA LEU A 50 -13.78 5.46 35.26
C LEU A 50 -14.35 6.60 36.12
N ASN A 51 -15.46 7.18 35.66
CA ASN A 51 -16.12 8.34 36.28
C ASN A 51 -17.23 7.82 37.20
N LEU A 52 -16.95 7.71 38.50
CA LEU A 52 -17.96 7.39 39.52
C LEU A 52 -18.17 8.62 40.39
N GLY A 53 -19.42 9.08 40.42
CA GLY A 53 -19.85 10.23 41.20
C GLY A 53 -19.61 10.05 42.71
N SER A 54 -19.27 11.16 43.35
CA SER A 54 -19.46 11.45 44.78
C SER A 54 -19.05 10.37 45.80
N ALA A 55 -17.84 9.83 45.71
CA ALA A 55 -17.19 9.18 46.86
C ALA A 55 -15.78 9.75 47.08
N LYS A 56 -15.69 10.95 47.68
CA LYS A 56 -14.40 11.59 48.04
C LYS A 56 -13.60 10.79 49.09
N GLN A 57 -14.21 9.81 49.77
CA GLN A 57 -13.60 9.11 50.89
C GLN A 57 -12.62 7.97 50.52
N ASN A 58 -12.60 7.45 49.28
CA ASN A 58 -11.76 6.28 48.92
C ASN A 58 -10.62 6.56 47.92
N LYS A 59 -10.32 7.82 47.60
CA LYS A 59 -9.30 8.18 46.59
C LYS A 59 -7.89 7.71 46.99
N GLN A 60 -7.55 7.79 48.27
CA GLN A 60 -6.26 7.34 48.77
C GLN A 60 -6.11 5.81 48.72
N GLN A 61 -7.16 5.06 49.10
CA GLN A 61 -7.17 3.60 48.97
C GLN A 61 -6.98 3.14 47.53
N ILE A 62 -7.62 3.81 46.57
CA ILE A 62 -7.50 3.44 45.15
C ILE A 62 -6.11 3.77 44.60
N HIS A 63 -5.52 4.90 45.01
CA HIS A 63 -4.13 5.20 44.69
C HIS A 63 -3.15 4.17 45.26
N ASN A 64 -3.37 3.72 46.49
CA ASN A 64 -2.56 2.68 47.12
C ASN A 64 -2.70 1.34 46.39
N ILE A 65 -3.92 0.90 46.07
CA ILE A 65 -4.19 -0.35 45.32
C ILE A 65 -3.57 -0.31 43.92
N LEU A 66 -3.65 0.83 43.22
CA LEU A 66 -3.03 1.00 41.90
C LEU A 66 -1.51 1.00 41.98
N GLY A 67 -0.93 1.61 43.03
CA GLY A 67 0.51 1.54 43.30
C GLY A 67 0.98 0.11 43.54
N GLU A 68 0.31 -0.62 44.43
CA GLU A 68 0.60 -2.03 44.72
C GLU A 68 0.43 -2.93 43.49
N SER A 69 -0.63 -2.71 42.71
CA SER A 69 -0.89 -3.49 41.49
C SER A 69 0.12 -3.18 40.38
N SER A 70 0.58 -1.94 40.26
CA SER A 70 1.64 -1.54 39.34
C SER A 70 2.98 -2.18 39.73
N HIS A 71 3.25 -2.25 41.04
CA HIS A 71 4.43 -2.92 41.58
C HIS A 71 4.37 -4.45 41.36
N LYS A 72 3.21 -5.08 41.56
CA LYS A 72 3.00 -6.51 41.22
C LYS A 72 3.21 -6.79 39.74
N LEU A 73 2.69 -5.94 38.85
CA LEU A 73 2.89 -6.07 37.41
C LEU A 73 4.38 -5.98 37.01
N MET A 74 5.14 -5.10 37.67
CA MET A 74 6.59 -5.01 37.49
C MET A 74 7.30 -6.31 37.93
N LYS A 75 6.94 -6.88 39.09
CA LYS A 75 7.50 -8.16 39.57
C LYS A 75 7.16 -9.34 38.66
N GLU A 76 5.94 -9.41 38.12
CA GLU A 76 5.55 -10.41 37.12
C GLU A 76 6.38 -10.29 35.83
N ALA A 77 6.62 -9.07 35.35
CA ALA A 77 7.50 -8.85 34.20
C ALA A 77 8.94 -9.31 34.47
N MET A 78 9.44 -9.15 35.69
CA MET A 78 10.75 -9.69 36.10
C MET A 78 10.78 -11.22 36.09
N LEU A 79 9.73 -11.88 36.57
CA LEU A 79 9.59 -13.35 36.53
C LEU A 79 9.58 -13.86 35.09
N ILE A 80 8.82 -13.23 34.20
CA ILE A 80 8.78 -13.55 32.77
C ILE A 80 10.18 -13.38 32.14
N CYS A 81 10.86 -12.27 32.44
CA CYS A 81 12.22 -12.05 31.95
C CYS A 81 13.20 -13.13 32.46
N LYS A 82 13.09 -13.56 33.72
CA LYS A 82 13.91 -14.64 34.28
C LYS A 82 13.62 -16.00 33.62
N SER A 83 12.36 -16.30 33.32
CA SER A 83 11.96 -17.53 32.63
C SER A 83 12.50 -17.58 31.20
N GLU A 84 12.24 -16.53 30.40
CA GLU A 84 12.71 -16.42 29.03
C GLU A 84 14.24 -16.49 28.93
N LEU A 85 14.94 -15.90 29.89
CA LEU A 85 16.40 -15.92 29.93
C LEU A 85 16.93 -17.33 30.22
N ARG A 86 16.25 -18.09 31.09
CA ARG A 86 16.56 -19.49 31.37
C ARG A 86 16.34 -20.38 30.13
N ASP A 87 15.26 -20.18 29.38
CA ASP A 87 14.98 -20.93 28.16
C ASP A 87 16.00 -20.63 27.05
N ILE A 88 16.40 -19.36 26.92
CA ILE A 88 17.47 -18.94 26.00
C ILE A 88 18.81 -19.57 26.42
N GLU A 89 19.12 -19.60 27.71
CA GLU A 89 20.35 -20.20 28.23
C GLU A 89 20.40 -21.72 28.03
N ASN A 90 19.29 -22.42 28.25
CA ASN A 90 19.16 -23.84 27.96
C ASN A 90 19.38 -24.12 26.47
N THR A 91 18.76 -23.33 25.59
CA THR A 91 18.92 -23.46 24.14
C THR A 91 20.38 -23.19 23.71
N LEU A 92 21.02 -22.16 24.26
CA LEU A 92 22.43 -21.85 23.99
C LEU A 92 23.38 -22.93 24.53
N SER A 93 23.05 -23.57 25.65
CA SER A 93 23.80 -24.70 26.20
C SER A 93 23.71 -25.93 25.28
N THR A 94 22.52 -26.24 24.75
CA THR A 94 22.34 -27.32 23.75
C THR A 94 23.13 -27.04 22.48
N VAL A 95 23.13 -25.80 21.98
CA VAL A 95 23.91 -25.41 20.81
C VAL A 95 25.42 -25.48 21.07
N ARG A 96 25.90 -25.09 22.26
CA ARG A 96 27.31 -25.25 22.65
C ARG A 96 27.71 -26.72 22.74
N GLY A 97 26.88 -27.57 23.35
CA GLY A 97 27.11 -29.01 23.42
C GLY A 97 27.18 -29.68 22.04
N ALA A 98 26.46 -29.17 21.05
CA ALA A 98 26.55 -29.63 19.66
C ALA A 98 27.83 -29.15 18.95
N ILE A 99 28.39 -28.00 19.33
CA ILE A 99 29.64 -27.45 18.76
C ILE A 99 30.88 -28.20 19.25
N ASP A 100 30.85 -28.67 20.50
CA ASP A 100 31.96 -29.38 21.15
C ASP A 100 32.03 -30.88 20.79
N GLN A 101 31.14 -31.39 19.94
CA GLN A 101 31.26 -32.76 19.42
C GLN A 101 32.30 -32.85 18.29
N PRO A 102 33.16 -33.89 18.25
CA PRO A 102 34.38 -33.84 17.46
C PRO A 102 34.18 -33.87 15.93
N GLU A 103 33.04 -34.36 15.40
CA GLU A 103 33.00 -34.90 14.02
C GLU A 103 32.09 -34.19 12.98
N SER A 104 31.60 -32.95 13.18
CA SER A 104 30.66 -32.36 12.19
C SER A 104 30.75 -30.86 11.84
N ILE A 105 31.75 -30.11 12.33
CA ILE A 105 31.86 -28.67 12.03
C ILE A 105 33.30 -28.32 11.65
N ASP A 106 33.46 -27.61 10.53
CA ASP A 106 34.72 -27.03 10.05
C ASP A 106 35.39 -26.14 11.11
N GLU A 107 36.70 -26.28 11.28
CA GLU A 107 37.48 -25.64 12.35
C GLU A 107 37.52 -24.11 12.18
N GLU A 108 37.41 -23.62 10.94
CA GLU A 108 37.25 -22.20 10.64
C GLU A 108 35.93 -21.65 11.22
N TYR A 109 34.85 -22.42 11.09
CA TYR A 109 33.50 -22.06 11.57
C TYR A 109 33.41 -22.10 13.10
N ARG A 110 34.04 -23.09 13.75
CA ARG A 110 34.21 -23.12 15.22
C ARG A 110 34.95 -21.87 15.70
N GLY A 111 35.99 -21.45 14.98
CA GLY A 111 36.75 -20.23 15.25
C GLY A 111 35.92 -18.94 15.12
N GLN A 112 35.00 -18.88 14.15
CA GLN A 112 34.10 -17.72 13.99
C GLN A 112 33.09 -17.61 15.15
N ILE A 113 32.47 -18.71 15.58
CA ILE A 113 31.51 -18.71 16.69
C ILE A 113 32.19 -18.28 18.00
N ARG A 114 33.40 -18.78 18.28
CA ARG A 114 34.19 -18.39 19.47
C ARG A 114 34.50 -16.89 19.49
N ARG A 115 34.94 -16.32 18.36
CA ARG A 115 35.23 -14.88 18.21
C ARG A 115 33.98 -14.02 18.40
N LEU A 116 32.84 -14.46 17.87
CA LEU A 116 31.56 -13.75 17.98
C LEU A 116 31.02 -13.75 19.41
N ALA A 117 31.13 -14.89 20.12
CA ALA A 117 30.77 -15.00 21.52
C ALA A 117 31.65 -14.09 22.41
N GLN A 118 32.96 -14.04 22.17
CA GLN A 118 33.88 -13.14 22.87
C GLN A 118 33.55 -11.67 22.62
N SER A 119 33.30 -11.27 21.37
CA SER A 119 32.93 -9.90 21.00
C SER A 119 31.63 -9.42 21.67
N LYS A 120 30.58 -10.25 21.67
CA LYS A 120 29.29 -9.91 22.28
C LYS A 120 29.35 -9.88 23.82
N ASN A 121 30.13 -10.77 24.44
CA ASN A 121 30.38 -10.71 25.88
C ASN A 121 31.16 -9.44 26.28
N LYS A 122 32.11 -8.99 25.45
CA LYS A 122 32.84 -7.72 25.64
C LYS A 122 31.90 -6.51 25.54
N LYS A 123 30.99 -6.48 24.55
CA LYS A 123 29.94 -5.45 24.43
C LYS A 123 28.96 -5.44 25.62
N LEU A 124 28.60 -6.61 26.14
CA LEU A 124 27.73 -6.73 27.33
C LEU A 124 28.41 -6.15 28.59
N ALA A 125 29.71 -6.42 28.77
CA ALA A 125 30.50 -5.84 29.87
C ALA A 125 30.59 -4.30 29.78
N VAL A 126 30.76 -3.75 28.56
CA VAL A 126 30.77 -2.29 28.31
C VAL A 126 29.40 -1.64 28.64
N LEU A 127 28.29 -2.32 28.31
CA LEU A 127 26.93 -1.84 28.62
C LEU A 127 26.60 -1.87 30.12
N ILE A 128 27.18 -2.82 30.85
CA ILE A 128 27.08 -2.91 32.31
C ILE A 128 27.87 -1.75 32.95
N ASN A 129 29.09 -1.47 32.47
CA ASN A 129 29.91 -0.34 32.96
C ASN A 129 29.32 1.04 32.61
N LYS A 130 28.75 1.23 31.41
CA LYS A 130 28.06 2.49 31.03
C LYS A 130 26.85 2.81 31.91
N LYS A 131 26.20 1.82 32.52
CA LYS A 131 25.09 2.01 33.46
C LYS A 131 25.55 2.27 34.91
N GLN A 132 26.71 1.75 35.31
CA GLN A 132 27.31 2.07 36.62
C GLN A 132 27.81 3.52 36.69
N ASN A 133 28.38 4.05 35.61
CA ASN A 133 28.86 5.44 35.54
C ASN A 133 27.78 6.52 35.43
N LYS A 134 26.50 6.15 35.21
CA LYS A 134 25.37 7.10 35.25
C LYS A 134 24.87 7.41 36.67
N ASN A 135 25.37 6.71 37.69
CA ASN A 135 24.87 6.83 39.07
C ASN A 135 25.81 7.59 40.03
N VAL A 136 26.86 8.26 39.54
CA VAL A 136 27.70 9.13 40.39
C VAL A 136 27.44 10.60 40.05
N THR A 137 26.39 11.16 40.64
CA THR A 137 26.33 12.58 41.01
C THR A 137 25.48 12.72 42.25
N ASN A 138 26.09 13.06 43.38
CA ASN A 138 25.50 13.88 44.44
C ASN A 138 26.67 14.32 45.33
N ASN A 139 27.08 15.59 45.19
CA ASN A 139 27.59 16.46 46.26
C ASN A 139 28.37 17.69 45.72
N GLN A 140 28.97 17.62 44.51
CA GLN A 140 29.67 18.79 43.93
C GLN A 140 28.79 19.65 42.99
N VAL A 141 27.75 19.07 42.39
CA VAL A 141 26.88 19.75 41.41
C VAL A 141 25.78 20.60 42.07
N ASP A 142 25.44 20.34 43.33
CA ASP A 142 24.32 21.03 44.00
C ASP A 142 24.70 22.43 44.53
N SER A 143 25.98 22.73 44.76
CA SER A 143 26.41 24.10 45.10
C SER A 143 26.36 25.04 43.89
N GLU A 144 26.57 24.52 42.67
CA GLU A 144 26.63 25.31 41.43
C GLU A 144 25.27 25.53 40.74
N ARG A 145 24.28 24.67 41.02
CA ARG A 145 22.89 24.77 40.50
C ARG A 145 22.12 26.01 40.97
N SER A 146 22.67 26.78 41.90
CA SER A 146 22.06 27.98 42.47
C SER A 146 22.41 29.27 41.72
N ARG A 147 23.35 29.25 40.75
CA ARG A 147 23.96 30.44 40.15
C ARG A 147 23.38 30.82 38.77
N GLU A 148 23.45 32.11 38.41
CA GLU A 148 23.01 32.61 37.10
C GLU A 148 24.08 32.50 36.01
N PHE A 149 23.69 32.03 34.83
CA PHE A 149 24.55 31.86 33.65
C PHE A 149 24.09 32.73 32.48
N SER A 150 24.99 33.01 31.54
CA SER A 150 24.71 33.72 30.29
C SER A 150 25.39 33.03 29.10
N ILE A 151 24.72 32.95 27.96
CA ILE A 151 25.27 32.32 26.74
C ILE A 151 26.03 33.38 25.94
N HIS A 152 27.30 33.13 25.69
CA HIS A 152 28.11 33.88 24.74
C HIS A 152 28.09 33.15 23.40
N LYS A 153 27.44 33.76 22.40
CA LYS A 153 27.35 33.19 21.05
C LYS A 153 28.72 33.26 20.38
N VAL A 154 29.21 32.13 19.89
CA VAL A 154 30.44 32.03 19.08
C VAL A 154 30.09 31.81 17.61
N ARG A 155 31.02 32.10 16.70
CA ARG A 155 30.78 31.98 15.25
C ARG A 155 30.45 30.53 14.83
N GLY A 156 29.40 30.35 14.04
CA GLY A 156 28.94 29.06 13.51
C GLY A 156 29.56 28.73 12.15
N ASP A 157 30.82 28.32 12.14
CA ASP A 157 31.62 28.06 10.94
C ASP A 157 32.28 26.66 10.96
N GLY A 158 31.63 25.69 11.60
CA GLY A 158 32.22 24.34 11.76
C GLY A 158 33.21 24.21 12.92
N ASN A 159 33.70 25.32 13.47
CA ASN A 159 34.74 25.32 14.50
C ASN A 159 34.23 25.76 15.88
N CYS A 160 32.92 25.81 16.08
CA CYS A 160 32.24 26.36 17.26
C CYS A 160 32.75 25.77 18.58
N PHE A 161 32.99 24.46 18.67
CA PHE A 161 33.58 23.82 19.86
C PHE A 161 34.98 24.37 20.18
N PHE A 162 35.89 24.37 19.21
CA PHE A 162 37.26 24.87 19.38
C PHE A 162 37.31 26.38 19.65
N ARG A 163 36.33 27.14 19.13
CA ARG A 163 36.15 28.57 19.42
C ARG A 163 35.72 28.81 20.86
N CYS A 164 34.80 28.00 21.40
CA CYS A 164 34.42 28.06 22.82
C CYS A 164 35.62 27.77 23.73
N VAL A 165 36.44 26.78 23.38
CA VAL A 165 37.65 26.42 24.14
C VAL A 165 38.70 27.54 24.03
N SER A 166 38.92 28.10 22.84
CA SER A 166 39.81 29.26 22.65
C SER A 166 39.35 30.46 23.47
N LEU A 167 38.04 30.73 23.49
CA LEU A 167 37.46 31.82 24.28
C LEU A 167 37.68 31.60 25.79
N HIS A 168 37.61 30.35 26.25
CA HIS A 168 37.85 29.99 27.65
C HIS A 168 39.32 30.18 28.06
N ILE A 169 40.27 29.73 27.23
CA ILE A 169 41.71 29.73 27.56
C ILE A 169 42.38 31.07 27.25
N HIS A 170 42.05 31.67 26.10
CA HIS A 170 42.73 32.85 25.56
C HIS A 170 41.89 34.14 25.64
N GLY A 171 40.66 34.06 26.14
CA GLY A 171 39.75 35.20 26.24
C GLY A 171 39.21 35.70 24.90
N ASN A 172 39.52 35.03 23.78
CA ASN A 172 39.02 35.36 22.45
C ASN A 172 38.89 34.09 21.57
N GLU A 173 38.05 34.16 20.53
CA GLU A 173 37.80 33.03 19.61
C GLU A 173 38.92 32.79 18.59
N GLY A 174 39.88 33.71 18.45
CA GLY A 174 40.82 33.78 17.32
C GLY A 174 41.89 32.68 17.27
N LYS A 175 42.10 31.94 18.36
CA LYS A 175 43.10 30.85 18.44
C LYS A 175 42.50 29.44 18.31
N HIS A 176 41.24 29.33 17.87
CA HIS A 176 40.55 28.04 17.72
C HIS A 176 41.27 27.03 16.82
N ALA A 177 41.99 27.49 15.79
CA ALA A 177 42.77 26.60 14.91
C ALA A 177 43.92 25.91 15.65
N GLN A 178 44.57 26.60 16.60
CA GLN A 178 45.63 26.03 17.43
C GLN A 178 45.08 24.97 18.39
N VAL A 179 43.94 25.27 19.03
CA VAL A 179 43.23 24.32 19.90
C VAL A 179 42.83 23.06 19.12
N ARG A 180 42.29 23.23 17.91
CA ARG A 180 41.90 22.13 17.03
C ARG A 180 43.09 21.23 16.70
N SER A 181 44.21 21.81 16.28
CA SER A 181 45.42 21.04 15.96
C SER A 181 45.93 20.22 17.15
N SER A 182 45.90 20.76 18.37
CA SER A 182 46.30 20.01 19.56
C SER A 182 45.37 18.85 19.90
N VAL A 183 44.05 19.03 19.75
CA VAL A 183 43.05 17.95 19.97
C VAL A 183 43.20 16.85 18.93
N VAL A 184 43.38 17.21 17.66
CA VAL A 184 43.61 16.25 16.58
C VAL A 184 44.90 15.46 16.80
N GLN A 185 45.97 16.13 17.25
CA GLN A 185 47.25 15.47 17.53
C GLN A 185 47.13 14.47 18.68
N GLU A 186 46.43 14.81 19.76
CA GLU A 186 46.18 13.90 20.89
C GLU A 186 45.42 12.63 20.47
N ILE A 187 44.39 12.78 19.63
CA ILE A 187 43.61 11.65 19.10
C ILE A 187 44.47 10.79 18.17
N SER A 188 45.25 11.42 17.29
CA SER A 188 46.14 10.72 16.36
C SER A 188 47.28 9.97 17.05
N SER A 189 47.76 10.45 18.20
CA SER A 189 48.85 9.82 18.94
C SER A 189 48.40 8.66 19.83
N ASN A 190 47.10 8.56 20.16
CA ASN A 190 46.57 7.50 21.04
C ASN A 190 45.29 6.83 20.47
N PRO A 191 45.33 6.26 19.25
CA PRO A 191 44.13 5.81 18.53
C PRO A 191 43.30 4.77 19.28
N SER A 192 43.95 3.84 19.99
CA SER A 192 43.27 2.77 20.76
C SER A 192 42.40 3.28 21.91
N GLU A 193 42.67 4.48 22.43
CA GLU A 193 41.88 5.11 23.50
C GLU A 193 40.61 5.76 22.96
N TYR A 194 40.66 6.26 21.72
CA TYR A 194 39.59 7.04 21.10
C TYR A 194 38.70 6.24 20.14
N GLU A 195 39.17 5.08 19.67
CA GLU A 195 38.43 4.19 18.75
C GLU A 195 37.05 3.77 19.30
N GLN A 196 36.90 3.73 20.64
CA GLN A 196 35.62 3.42 21.28
C GLN A 196 34.54 4.52 21.16
N TYR A 197 34.92 5.73 20.74
CA TYR A 197 34.04 6.91 20.63
C TYR A 197 33.72 7.27 19.18
N VAL A 198 34.22 6.50 18.20
CA VAL A 198 34.16 6.84 16.77
C VAL A 198 33.63 5.64 15.98
N ASP A 199 32.65 5.88 15.09
CA ASP A 199 31.95 4.83 14.32
C ASP A 199 32.62 4.48 12.97
N ILE A 200 33.75 5.12 12.65
CA ILE A 200 34.55 4.95 11.43
C ILE A 200 36.01 4.64 11.80
N PRO A 201 36.83 4.07 10.89
CA PRO A 201 38.25 3.86 11.16
C PRO A 201 38.95 5.12 11.67
N ILE A 202 39.71 5.00 12.75
CA ILE A 202 40.26 6.14 13.50
C ILE A 202 41.16 7.04 12.65
N ASP A 203 41.86 6.47 11.66
CA ASP A 203 42.68 7.18 10.68
C ASP A 203 41.84 7.99 9.68
N GLN A 204 40.64 7.52 9.34
CA GLN A 204 39.67 8.26 8.53
C GLN A 204 39.03 9.39 9.35
N HIS A 205 38.76 9.15 10.64
CA HIS A 205 38.27 10.17 11.58
C HIS A 205 39.27 11.32 11.75
N VAL A 206 40.53 11.02 12.05
CA VAL A 206 41.62 12.02 12.17
C VAL A 206 41.74 12.88 10.92
N ARG A 207 41.65 12.29 9.72
CA ARG A 207 41.66 13.02 8.43
C ARG A 207 40.47 13.96 8.25
N ASN A 208 39.30 13.60 8.78
CA ASN A 208 38.11 14.43 8.70
C ASN A 208 38.16 15.60 9.69
N ILE A 209 38.61 15.37 10.93
CA ILE A 209 38.75 16.42 11.93
C ILE A 209 39.97 17.35 11.69
N GLN A 210 40.89 17.01 10.78
CA GLN A 210 41.94 17.94 10.32
C GLN A 210 41.41 19.05 9.40
N LYS A 211 40.30 18.83 8.71
CA LYS A 211 39.72 19.81 7.78
C LYS A 211 39.16 20.99 8.57
N THR A 212 39.51 22.22 8.19
CA THR A 212 39.05 23.47 8.83
C THR A 212 37.94 24.18 8.05
N ASP A 213 37.47 23.56 6.96
CA ASP A 213 36.53 24.10 5.97
C ASP A 213 35.05 24.12 6.41
N GLY A 214 34.74 23.56 7.58
CA GLY A 214 33.38 23.49 8.12
C GLY A 214 32.48 22.46 7.43
N SER A 215 33.08 21.48 6.73
CA SER A 215 32.38 20.29 6.23
C SER A 215 31.75 19.48 7.38
N LEU A 216 30.66 18.74 7.12
CA LEU A 216 29.90 18.00 8.13
C LEU A 216 30.74 16.98 8.92
N ASP A 217 31.82 16.48 8.33
CA ASP A 217 32.71 15.50 8.95
C ASP A 217 33.80 16.15 9.82
N SER A 218 33.84 17.49 9.90
CA SER A 218 34.81 18.27 10.66
C SER A 218 34.26 18.78 12.01
N TYR A 219 33.03 18.42 12.40
CA TYR A 219 32.48 18.83 13.69
C TYR A 219 33.09 18.07 14.87
N ALA A 220 33.20 18.73 16.02
CA ALA A 220 33.60 18.07 17.25
C ALA A 220 32.47 17.18 17.80
N THR A 221 32.82 15.94 18.07
CA THR A 221 32.00 14.87 18.65
C THR A 221 32.52 14.51 20.06
N GLU A 222 32.06 13.39 20.64
CA GLU A 222 32.46 12.99 21.99
C GLU A 222 33.97 12.71 22.11
N SER A 223 34.63 12.23 21.05
CA SER A 223 36.09 12.02 21.03
C SER A 223 36.86 13.32 21.20
N GLU A 224 36.47 14.40 20.51
CA GLU A 224 37.14 15.70 20.59
C GLU A 224 36.89 16.37 21.95
N ILE A 225 35.70 16.19 22.53
CA ILE A 225 35.37 16.71 23.87
C ILE A 225 36.21 16.00 24.94
N TYR A 226 36.33 14.68 24.87
CA TYR A 226 37.12 13.90 25.83
C TYR A 226 38.62 14.19 25.70
N ALA A 227 39.17 14.20 24.49
CA ALA A 227 40.55 14.58 24.23
C ALA A 227 40.85 16.00 24.73
N CYS A 228 39.91 16.94 24.55
CA CYS A 228 40.05 18.30 25.06
C CYS A 228 40.04 18.37 26.60
N SER A 229 39.18 17.61 27.28
CA SER A 229 39.19 17.51 28.75
C SER A 229 40.56 17.04 29.28
N LYS A 230 41.18 16.07 28.60
CA LYS A 230 42.50 15.54 28.93
C LYS A 230 43.62 16.56 28.71
N ILE A 231 43.60 17.27 27.58
CA ILE A 231 44.59 18.31 27.25
C ILE A 231 44.53 19.48 28.25
N LEU A 232 43.32 19.90 28.63
CA LEU A 232 43.10 21.03 29.54
C LEU A 232 43.18 20.66 31.02
N GLN A 233 43.27 19.36 31.34
CA GLN A 233 43.19 18.84 32.70
C GLN A 233 41.97 19.38 33.46
N SER A 234 40.85 19.51 32.74
CA SER A 234 39.65 20.22 33.18
C SER A 234 38.39 19.43 32.81
N ASP A 235 37.34 19.59 33.60
CA ASP A 235 36.05 18.96 33.31
C ASP A 235 35.26 19.78 32.27
N ILE A 236 34.62 19.11 31.31
CA ILE A 236 33.76 19.78 30.32
C ILE A 236 32.30 19.38 30.55
N PHE A 237 31.45 20.36 30.81
CA PHE A 237 30.02 20.19 31.00
C PHE A 237 29.25 20.69 29.78
N VAL A 238 28.41 19.83 29.20
CA VAL A 238 27.57 20.18 28.06
C VAL A 238 26.10 20.13 28.47
N THR A 239 25.35 21.18 28.15
CA THR A 239 23.89 21.26 28.37
C THR A 239 23.16 21.76 27.13
N SER A 240 21.92 21.34 26.92
CA SER A 240 21.05 21.79 25.82
C SER A 240 19.95 22.77 26.28
N ASP A 241 19.75 22.97 27.58
CA ASP A 241 18.57 23.68 28.12
C ASP A 241 18.94 24.66 29.25
N ILE A 242 18.79 25.98 29.00
CA ILE A 242 19.23 27.04 29.95
C ILE A 242 18.07 27.98 30.37
N VAL A 243 16.82 27.74 29.94
CA VAL A 243 15.75 28.74 30.10
C VAL A 243 15.34 29.01 31.56
N ALA A 244 15.57 28.10 32.50
CA ALA A 244 15.60 28.40 33.94
C ALA A 244 16.14 27.17 34.69
N LYS A 245 17.40 27.21 35.14
CA LYS A 245 18.14 26.14 35.84
C LYS A 245 18.22 24.80 35.05
N PRO A 246 19.37 24.46 34.45
CA PRO A 246 19.54 23.22 33.69
C PRO A 246 19.30 21.98 34.56
N THR A 247 18.34 21.14 34.17
CA THR A 247 17.97 19.90 34.89
C THR A 247 18.95 18.75 34.66
N THR A 248 19.77 18.81 33.59
CA THR A 248 20.71 17.75 33.22
C THR A 248 21.98 18.32 32.59
N TRP A 249 23.14 17.85 33.06
CA TRP A 249 24.46 18.15 32.54
C TRP A 249 25.13 16.85 32.10
N ASN A 250 25.76 16.84 30.92
CA ASN A 250 26.68 15.77 30.55
C ASN A 250 28.09 16.21 30.93
N ARG A 251 28.71 15.51 31.89
CA ARG A 251 30.11 15.74 32.29
C ARG A 251 31.02 14.83 31.48
N TYR A 252 32.03 15.42 30.84
CA TYR A 252 33.13 14.74 30.19
C TYR A 252 34.39 15.02 31.02
N SER A 253 34.99 13.98 31.58
CA SER A 253 36.20 14.07 32.39
C SER A 253 37.14 12.93 32.03
N ALA A 254 38.42 13.25 31.84
CA ALA A 254 39.48 12.27 31.64
C ALA A 254 40.04 11.71 32.97
N PHE A 255 39.43 12.04 34.12
CA PHE A 255 39.93 11.70 35.46
C PHE A 255 38.83 11.06 36.32
N ASP A 256 39.14 9.90 36.89
CA ASP A 256 38.17 9.14 37.70
C ASP A 256 38.02 9.67 39.14
N ASP A 257 38.97 10.47 39.62
CA ASP A 257 38.98 10.99 40.99
C ASP A 257 38.27 12.35 41.10
N THR A 258 37.11 12.37 41.75
CA THR A 258 36.29 13.57 41.99
C THR A 258 36.70 14.38 43.22
N SER A 259 37.72 13.94 43.98
CA SER A 259 38.14 14.60 45.22
C SER A 259 39.02 15.84 45.03
N VAL A 260 39.54 16.05 43.81
CA VAL A 260 40.41 17.20 43.47
C VAL A 260 39.60 18.27 42.76
N ALA A 261 39.59 19.50 43.31
CA ALA A 261 38.97 20.65 42.65
C ALA A 261 39.76 21.02 41.38
N ARG A 262 39.12 20.96 40.22
CA ARG A 262 39.69 21.30 38.90
C ARG A 262 38.86 22.39 38.24
N ASP A 263 39.49 23.18 37.38
CA ASP A 263 38.77 24.13 36.53
C ASP A 263 37.84 23.37 35.57
N PHE A 264 36.76 24.05 35.14
CA PHE A 264 35.74 23.45 34.30
C PHE A 264 35.21 24.40 33.23
N LEU A 265 34.82 23.81 32.10
CA LEU A 265 34.28 24.49 30.94
C LEU A 265 32.81 24.14 30.77
N ILE A 266 31.94 25.15 30.64
CA ILE A 266 30.52 24.94 30.36
C ILE A 266 30.17 25.34 28.93
N LEU A 267 29.53 24.41 28.21
CA LEU A 267 29.08 24.58 26.84
C LEU A 267 27.56 24.40 26.72
N HIS A 268 26.94 25.25 25.91
CA HIS A 268 25.56 25.09 25.48
C HIS A 268 25.52 24.52 24.06
N TYR A 269 24.86 23.39 23.87
CA TYR A 269 24.74 22.72 22.57
C TYR A 269 23.30 22.77 22.05
N LYS A 270 23.11 23.38 20.88
CA LYS A 270 21.81 23.47 20.22
C LYS A 270 21.99 23.55 18.69
N ASP A 271 21.15 22.84 17.94
CA ASP A 271 21.12 22.86 16.47
C ASP A 271 22.50 22.61 15.81
N ASN A 272 23.24 21.59 16.30
CA ASN A 272 24.60 21.24 15.87
C ASN A 272 25.66 22.34 16.07
N HIS A 273 25.43 23.26 17.01
CA HIS A 273 26.33 24.37 17.31
C HIS A 273 26.60 24.49 18.82
N PHE A 274 27.88 24.70 19.18
CA PHE A 274 28.30 24.96 20.56
C PHE A 274 28.38 26.46 20.82
N ASN A 275 27.91 26.90 21.98
CA ASN A 275 28.12 28.24 22.52
C ASN A 275 28.79 28.16 23.89
N TYR A 276 29.57 29.20 24.22
CA TYR A 276 30.25 29.28 25.50
C TYR A 276 29.29 29.79 26.57
N VAL A 277 29.32 29.20 27.77
CA VAL A 277 28.45 29.62 28.88
C VAL A 277 29.28 30.33 29.95
N LYS A 278 28.88 31.54 30.31
CA LYS A 278 29.59 32.42 31.24
C LYS A 278 28.84 32.58 32.57
N CYS A 279 29.52 32.26 33.66
CA CYS A 279 29.27 32.68 35.05
C CYS A 279 28.87 34.16 35.17
N LYS A 280 27.68 34.56 35.66
CA LYS A 280 27.39 35.99 35.92
C LYS A 280 27.96 36.51 37.26
N ASP A 281 28.32 35.62 38.18
CA ASP A 281 28.90 35.97 39.47
C ASP A 281 30.35 36.47 39.32
N ASN A 282 30.63 37.71 39.76
CA ASN A 282 31.93 38.36 39.64
C ASN A 282 32.95 37.90 40.68
N ALA A 283 32.54 37.36 41.83
CA ALA A 283 33.45 36.83 42.86
C ALA A 283 34.05 35.49 42.40
N PHE A 284 33.19 34.61 41.86
CA PHE A 284 33.58 33.34 41.25
C PHE A 284 34.55 33.51 40.07
N ARG A 285 34.36 34.55 39.25
CA ARG A 285 35.29 34.90 38.14
C ARG A 285 36.68 35.33 38.60
N LYS A 286 36.84 35.83 39.83
CA LYS A 286 38.16 36.23 40.36
C LYS A 286 38.90 35.04 40.97
N GLU A 287 38.23 34.13 41.68
CA GLU A 287 38.84 32.89 42.24
C GLU A 287 39.27 31.86 41.17
N HIS A 288 38.50 31.73 40.08
CA HIS A 288 38.81 30.80 38.97
C HIS A 288 39.69 31.41 37.87
N ARG A 289 40.04 32.71 37.94
CA ARG A 289 41.10 33.30 37.10
C ARG A 289 42.48 33.19 37.75
N THR A 290 42.56 32.91 39.05
CA THR A 290 43.81 32.81 39.81
C THR A 290 44.43 31.42 39.83
N HIS A 291 43.74 30.39 39.32
CA HIS A 291 44.37 29.11 39.01
C HIS A 291 44.99 29.21 37.62
N ASN A 292 46.32 29.30 37.57
CA ASN A 292 47.10 29.25 36.34
C ASN A 292 46.75 27.97 35.57
N ILE A 293 45.84 28.06 34.58
CA ILE A 293 45.68 27.03 33.55
C ILE A 293 47.09 26.78 33.02
N LYS A 294 47.65 25.60 33.25
CA LYS A 294 48.97 25.22 32.73
C LYS A 294 48.88 25.17 31.20
N THR A 295 49.08 26.31 30.55
CA THR A 295 49.06 26.49 29.09
C THR A 295 50.24 25.82 28.38
N ASN A 296 51.07 25.03 29.08
CA ASN A 296 52.32 24.47 28.57
C ASN A 296 52.16 23.35 27.52
N ASN A 297 50.93 22.87 27.26
CA ASN A 297 50.70 21.70 26.39
C ASN A 297 50.16 22.02 24.97
N ILE A 298 49.82 23.27 24.64
CA ILE A 298 49.44 23.67 23.27
C ILE A 298 50.68 24.25 22.56
N LYS A 299 51.46 23.41 21.87
CA LYS A 299 52.67 23.84 21.13
C LYS A 299 52.32 24.45 19.76
N ILE A 300 52.99 25.56 19.43
CA ILE A 300 52.87 26.28 18.15
C ILE A 300 53.54 25.48 17.03
N VAL A 301 52.79 25.12 15.99
CA VAL A 301 53.34 24.60 14.72
C VAL A 301 53.13 25.67 13.64
N LYS A 302 54.21 26.12 13.00
CA LYS A 302 54.17 27.01 11.82
C LYS A 302 53.93 26.14 10.58
N MET A 303 52.92 26.48 9.78
CA MET A 303 52.76 25.95 8.41
C MET A 303 53.01 27.06 7.40
N SER A 304 53.89 26.76 6.45
CA SER A 304 54.37 27.56 5.33
C SER A 304 53.30 27.80 4.27
N THR A 305 53.31 29.00 3.71
CA THR A 305 52.58 29.43 2.50
C THR A 305 53.31 28.97 1.23
N ASN A 306 52.54 28.72 0.16
CA ASN A 306 52.82 28.85 -1.29
C ASN A 306 51.75 28.01 -2.03
N GLU A 307 51.18 28.34 -3.20
CA GLU A 307 51.32 29.40 -4.19
C GLU A 307 50.06 29.34 -5.09
N GLU A 308 49.71 30.47 -5.68
CA GLU A 308 48.63 30.68 -6.64
C GLU A 308 49.02 30.15 -8.04
N HIS A 309 48.05 29.68 -8.83
CA HIS A 309 48.18 29.76 -10.29
C HIS A 309 46.84 30.02 -11.00
N GLU A 310 46.90 31.05 -11.85
CA GLU A 310 45.84 31.65 -12.66
C GLU A 310 45.53 30.89 -13.97
N VAL A 311 44.27 31.04 -14.37
CA VAL A 311 43.71 31.35 -15.70
C VAL A 311 44.39 30.79 -16.98
N GLY A 312 43.58 30.10 -17.78
CA GLY A 312 43.77 29.93 -19.22
C GLY A 312 42.45 29.97 -19.98
N ILE A 313 42.22 31.07 -20.70
CA ILE A 313 41.11 31.29 -21.65
C ILE A 313 41.47 30.63 -22.99
N ASN A 314 40.51 29.98 -23.68
CA ASN A 314 40.38 30.10 -25.14
C ASN A 314 39.03 29.62 -25.71
N ASN A 315 38.27 30.62 -26.17
CA ASN A 315 37.38 30.72 -27.33
C ASN A 315 37.12 29.49 -28.23
N LYS A 316 35.84 29.29 -28.60
CA LYS A 316 35.30 29.65 -29.94
C LYS A 316 33.82 29.26 -30.12
N SER A 317 33.03 30.26 -30.54
CA SER A 317 31.98 30.26 -31.60
C SER A 317 30.79 29.27 -31.50
N ALA A 318 29.55 29.54 -31.90
CA ALA A 318 28.88 30.69 -32.51
C ALA A 318 27.42 30.28 -32.82
N PHE A 319 26.52 31.23 -32.64
CA PHE A 319 25.30 31.47 -33.43
C PHE A 319 24.08 30.51 -33.41
N ALA A 320 23.12 31.01 -32.64
CA ALA A 320 21.67 30.95 -32.69
C ALA A 320 20.96 31.16 -34.06
N LYS A 321 19.66 30.77 -34.02
CA LYS A 321 18.44 31.36 -34.63
C LYS A 321 17.92 30.85 -35.98
N CYS A 322 16.63 30.49 -35.99
CA CYS A 322 15.63 31.25 -36.75
C CYS A 322 14.20 31.04 -36.21
N ASP A 323 13.45 32.14 -36.22
CA ASP A 323 12.06 32.32 -35.85
C ASP A 323 11.13 32.30 -37.10
N ASP A 324 9.86 32.00 -36.83
CA ASP A 324 8.63 32.65 -37.34
C ASP A 324 8.04 32.51 -38.78
N THR A 325 6.87 31.84 -38.79
CA THR A 325 5.54 32.26 -39.31
C THR A 325 5.15 32.00 -40.80
N PRO A 326 3.87 32.19 -41.24
CA PRO A 326 2.79 31.18 -41.26
C PRO A 326 2.00 31.10 -42.61
N LEU A 327 0.84 30.40 -42.61
CA LEU A 327 -0.26 30.35 -43.61
C LEU A 327 -0.27 29.17 -44.60
N ASN A 328 -1.28 28.29 -44.49
CA ASN A 328 -2.40 28.23 -45.44
C ASN A 328 -3.49 27.22 -45.05
N ALA A 329 -4.73 27.53 -45.42
CA ALA A 329 -5.95 26.84 -45.03
C ALA A 329 -6.69 26.20 -46.23
N LYS A 330 -7.32 25.04 -45.95
CA LYS A 330 -8.50 24.39 -46.60
C LYS A 330 -8.31 23.79 -48.03
N PRO A 331 -9.19 22.86 -48.51
CA PRO A 331 -10.52 22.49 -48.00
C PRO A 331 -10.83 20.98 -47.84
N GLU A 332 -12.04 20.76 -47.33
CA GLU A 332 -12.78 19.53 -47.07
C GLU A 332 -12.95 18.65 -48.31
N ASN A 333 -13.01 17.32 -48.10
CA ASN A 333 -13.74 16.44 -49.01
C ASN A 333 -14.50 15.36 -48.23
N SER A 334 -15.81 15.43 -48.40
CA SER A 334 -16.82 14.45 -48.05
C SER A 334 -16.56 13.10 -48.73
N HIS A 335 -16.74 11.99 -48.03
CA HIS A 335 -17.43 10.83 -48.62
C HIS A 335 -17.96 9.83 -47.59
N LYS A 336 -19.28 9.64 -47.69
CA LYS A 336 -20.07 8.40 -47.65
C LYS A 336 -20.08 7.60 -46.34
N SER A 337 -21.21 7.77 -45.66
CA SER A 337 -21.85 6.82 -44.75
C SER A 337 -22.04 5.46 -45.41
N ASN A 338 -21.46 4.42 -44.85
CA ASN A 338 -21.91 3.04 -45.05
C ASN A 338 -22.27 2.46 -43.67
N ASN A 339 -23.47 1.86 -43.61
CA ASN A 339 -24.16 1.16 -42.52
C ASN A 339 -23.31 0.71 -41.30
N THR A 340 -23.72 1.11 -40.10
CA THR A 340 -23.01 0.87 -38.82
C THR A 340 -23.81 0.08 -37.77
N ASP A 341 -24.73 -0.81 -38.16
CA ASP A 341 -25.59 -1.54 -37.21
C ASP A 341 -25.04 -2.92 -36.76
N THR A 342 -23.73 -3.16 -36.78
CA THR A 342 -23.17 -4.49 -36.46
C THR A 342 -22.46 -4.60 -35.10
N GLU A 343 -22.12 -3.51 -34.41
CA GLU A 343 -21.27 -3.58 -33.20
C GLU A 343 -22.06 -3.67 -31.87
N VAL A 344 -23.34 -3.32 -31.89
CA VAL A 344 -24.22 -3.22 -30.71
C VAL A 344 -25.46 -4.09 -30.93
N TYR A 345 -25.74 -5.00 -30.00
CA TYR A 345 -26.96 -5.79 -29.95
C TYR A 345 -28.04 -4.99 -29.22
N ASN A 346 -29.00 -4.43 -29.95
CA ASN A 346 -30.15 -3.77 -29.35
C ASN A 346 -31.33 -4.76 -29.24
N LEU A 347 -31.51 -5.34 -28.06
CA LEU A 347 -32.64 -6.22 -27.71
C LEU A 347 -33.79 -5.44 -27.04
N SER A 348 -33.64 -4.14 -26.85
CA SER A 348 -34.64 -3.27 -26.23
C SER A 348 -35.64 -2.73 -27.26
N LYS A 349 -36.83 -2.33 -26.80
CA LYS A 349 -37.82 -1.63 -27.64
C LYS A 349 -37.37 -0.22 -28.02
N ARG A 350 -36.41 0.33 -27.28
CA ARG A 350 -35.88 1.68 -27.46
C ARG A 350 -35.02 1.77 -28.72
N LYS A 351 -35.42 2.63 -29.66
CA LYS A 351 -34.58 2.96 -30.81
C LYS A 351 -33.41 3.85 -30.38
N LEU A 352 -32.19 3.48 -30.77
CA LEU A 352 -31.01 4.31 -30.54
C LEU A 352 -30.93 5.43 -31.56
N THR A 353 -30.52 6.61 -31.11
CA THR A 353 -30.15 7.68 -32.04
C THR A 353 -28.81 7.36 -32.71
N LYS A 354 -28.55 7.96 -33.88
CA LYS A 354 -27.27 7.84 -34.60
C LYS A 354 -26.06 8.17 -33.71
N HIS A 355 -26.19 9.14 -32.80
CA HIS A 355 -25.12 9.56 -31.90
C HIS A 355 -24.88 8.56 -30.76
N GLU A 356 -25.93 7.91 -30.26
CA GLU A 356 -25.82 6.84 -29.27
C GLU A 356 -25.15 5.61 -29.87
N THR A 357 -25.56 5.18 -31.06
CA THR A 357 -24.92 4.07 -31.77
C THR A 357 -23.45 4.36 -32.02
N ARG A 358 -23.12 5.57 -32.51
CA ARG A 358 -21.73 5.99 -32.76
C ARG A 358 -20.89 6.09 -31.47
N LEU A 359 -21.51 6.45 -30.34
CA LEU A 359 -20.84 6.50 -29.05
C LEU A 359 -20.52 5.07 -28.54
N LEU A 360 -21.52 4.19 -28.57
CA LEU A 360 -21.39 2.81 -28.09
C LEU A 360 -20.44 1.99 -28.98
N SER A 361 -20.44 2.22 -30.30
CA SER A 361 -19.51 1.57 -31.23
C SER A 361 -18.04 1.87 -30.93
N LYS A 362 -17.72 2.95 -30.18
CA LYS A 362 -16.34 3.17 -29.69
C LYS A 362 -15.86 2.11 -28.68
N GLY A 363 -16.78 1.32 -28.14
CA GLY A 363 -16.52 0.20 -27.23
C GLY A 363 -16.55 0.61 -25.76
N LEU A 364 -16.93 -0.33 -24.88
CA LEU A 364 -17.06 -0.08 -23.43
C LEU A 364 -15.73 0.32 -22.74
N LYS A 365 -14.58 -0.03 -23.34
CA LYS A 365 -13.24 0.35 -22.84
C LYS A 365 -12.85 1.80 -23.21
N TYR A 366 -13.64 2.49 -24.03
CA TYR A 366 -13.36 3.86 -24.45
C TYR A 366 -13.44 4.85 -23.29
N VAL A 367 -12.43 5.71 -23.14
CA VAL A 367 -12.41 6.77 -22.13
C VAL A 367 -12.71 8.10 -22.82
N PRO A 368 -13.88 8.71 -22.56
CA PRO A 368 -14.18 10.05 -23.05
C PRO A 368 -13.34 11.10 -22.32
N THR A 369 -12.88 12.09 -23.05
CA THR A 369 -12.17 13.25 -22.52
C THR A 369 -13.14 14.12 -21.70
N ARG A 370 -12.71 14.53 -20.49
CA ARG A 370 -13.49 15.45 -19.65
C ARG A 370 -13.11 16.89 -19.92
N LYS A 371 -14.06 17.83 -19.89
CA LYS A 371 -13.79 19.27 -20.03
C LYS A 371 -12.89 19.83 -18.93
N LYS A 372 -12.96 19.28 -17.72
CA LYS A 372 -12.14 19.69 -16.57
C LYS A 372 -11.51 18.46 -15.93
N MET A 373 -10.22 18.58 -15.62
CA MET A 373 -9.50 17.57 -14.86
C MET A 373 -9.97 17.57 -13.39
N ASP A 374 -10.00 16.39 -12.77
CA ASP A 374 -10.25 16.28 -11.33
C ASP A 374 -8.97 16.64 -10.56
N ILE A 375 -8.83 17.93 -10.24
CA ILE A 375 -7.68 18.47 -9.51
C ILE A 375 -7.54 17.85 -8.12
N ASN A 376 -8.66 17.53 -7.46
CA ASN A 376 -8.64 16.89 -6.15
C ASN A 376 -8.04 15.49 -6.23
N LYS A 377 -8.42 14.73 -7.27
CA LYS A 377 -7.84 13.42 -7.51
C LYS A 377 -6.34 13.52 -7.81
N LEU A 378 -5.92 14.50 -8.62
CA LEU A 378 -4.51 14.75 -8.95
C LEU A 378 -3.69 15.05 -7.69
N LEU A 379 -4.13 16.01 -6.86
CA LEU A 379 -3.47 16.35 -5.60
C LEU A 379 -3.41 15.14 -4.66
N THR A 380 -4.48 14.33 -4.60
CA THR A 380 -4.48 13.09 -3.81
C THR A 380 -3.43 12.10 -4.33
N ASP A 381 -3.33 11.92 -5.64
CA ASP A 381 -2.35 11.02 -6.26
C ASP A 381 -0.90 11.51 -6.00
N ILE A 382 -0.65 12.82 -6.07
CA ILE A 382 0.65 13.43 -5.76
C ILE A 382 1.03 13.18 -4.29
N LYS A 383 0.11 13.39 -3.33
CA LYS A 383 0.39 13.12 -1.91
C LYS A 383 0.69 11.66 -1.61
N VAL A 384 0.00 10.74 -2.28
CA VAL A 384 0.29 9.31 -2.15
C VAL A 384 1.70 9.01 -2.65
N TRP A 385 2.13 9.67 -3.73
CA TRP A 385 3.51 9.56 -4.22
C TRP A 385 4.53 10.21 -3.27
N GLU A 386 4.28 11.42 -2.78
CA GLU A 386 5.10 12.09 -1.77
C GLU A 386 5.33 11.19 -0.56
N ARG A 387 4.25 10.58 -0.04
CA ARG A 387 4.36 9.61 1.05
C ARG A 387 5.31 8.45 0.72
N ARG A 388 5.25 7.90 -0.50
CA ARG A 388 6.17 6.81 -0.91
C ARG A 388 7.62 7.28 -0.99
N MET A 389 7.86 8.49 -1.51
CA MET A 389 9.20 9.09 -1.55
C MET A 389 9.75 9.26 -0.14
N ARG A 390 8.98 9.85 0.77
CA ARG A 390 9.35 10.03 2.18
C ARG A 390 9.62 8.72 2.89
N LEU A 391 8.78 7.71 2.68
CA LEU A 391 8.99 6.38 3.29
C LEU A 391 10.27 5.71 2.80
N ARG A 392 10.57 5.80 1.50
CA ARG A 392 11.81 5.25 0.94
C ARG A 392 13.03 5.95 1.55
N GLU A 393 13.00 7.27 1.66
CA GLU A 393 14.06 8.02 2.35
C GLU A 393 14.20 7.62 3.82
N TYR A 394 13.10 7.48 4.52
CA TYR A 394 13.09 7.23 5.97
C TYR A 394 13.64 5.86 6.35
N PHE A 395 13.32 4.83 5.55
CA PHE A 395 13.72 3.44 5.79
C PHE A 395 15.02 3.05 5.08
N TYR A 396 15.60 3.92 4.26
CA TYR A 396 16.87 3.62 3.59
C TYR A 396 18.02 3.40 4.59
N GLY A 397 18.80 2.35 4.37
CA GLY A 397 19.93 1.96 5.23
C GLY A 397 19.54 1.41 6.59
N ARG A 398 18.23 1.24 6.87
CA ARG A 398 17.77 0.42 7.99
C ARG A 398 17.59 -0.97 7.42
N ASP A 399 18.55 -1.86 7.70
CA ASP A 399 18.54 -3.21 7.17
C ASP A 399 17.16 -3.86 7.32
N GLU A 400 16.85 -4.64 6.29
CA GLU A 400 15.72 -5.55 6.18
C GLU A 400 15.81 -6.68 7.23
N GLU A 401 15.92 -6.35 8.53
CA GLU A 401 15.84 -7.35 9.61
C GLU A 401 14.42 -7.97 9.77
N GLU A 402 13.48 -7.67 8.87
CA GLU A 402 12.11 -8.19 8.91
C GLU A 402 11.51 -8.53 7.53
N ASN A 403 12.30 -8.96 6.53
CA ASN A 403 11.72 -9.73 5.41
C ASN A 403 11.81 -11.23 5.74
N ASP A 404 11.11 -11.64 6.80
CA ASP A 404 10.70 -13.03 6.92
C ASP A 404 9.68 -13.30 5.79
N ASP A 405 10.01 -14.20 4.87
CA ASP A 405 9.09 -14.84 3.90
C ASP A 405 8.03 -15.72 4.61
N ASP A 406 7.58 -15.29 5.78
CA ASP A 406 6.51 -15.93 6.51
C ASP A 406 5.21 -15.30 6.01
N GLU A 407 4.34 -16.07 5.36
CA GLU A 407 3.06 -15.65 4.75
C GLU A 407 2.13 -14.88 5.72
N ASN A 408 2.37 -15.01 7.04
CA ASN A 408 1.87 -14.12 8.09
C ASN A 408 2.11 -12.63 7.79
N ASP A 409 3.19 -12.29 7.08
CA ASP A 409 3.62 -10.96 6.73
C ASP A 409 2.77 -10.34 5.60
N ILE A 410 2.25 -11.15 4.68
CA ILE A 410 1.29 -10.68 3.65
C ILE A 410 -0.01 -10.18 4.34
N ILE A 411 -0.48 -10.90 5.35
CA ILE A 411 -1.71 -10.55 6.07
C ILE A 411 -1.45 -9.36 7.00
N LYS A 412 -0.29 -9.31 7.68
CA LYS A 412 0.15 -8.10 8.41
C LYS A 412 0.21 -6.88 7.48
N LYS A 413 0.81 -6.99 6.30
CA LYS A 413 0.89 -5.94 5.26
C LYS A 413 -0.51 -5.50 4.78
N LYS A 414 -1.48 -6.42 4.68
CA LYS A 414 -2.88 -6.09 4.31
C LYS A 414 -3.68 -5.43 5.43
N VAL A 415 -3.46 -5.82 6.70
CA VAL A 415 -4.22 -5.36 7.88
C VAL A 415 -3.69 -4.04 8.46
N ARG A 416 -2.37 -3.83 8.37
CA ARG A 416 -1.67 -2.68 8.93
C ARG A 416 -1.20 -1.74 7.82
N LYS A 417 -2.14 -1.21 7.04
CA LYS A 417 -1.84 -0.05 6.19
C LYS A 417 -1.65 1.17 7.09
N SER A 418 -0.41 1.47 7.41
CA SER A 418 -0.07 2.69 8.15
C SER A 418 -0.35 3.89 7.26
N ASN A 419 -1.15 4.84 7.75
CA ASN A 419 -1.31 6.15 7.10
C ASN A 419 -0.23 7.13 7.55
N TRP A 420 0.66 6.71 8.45
CA TRP A 420 1.79 7.52 8.87
C TRP A 420 2.69 7.83 7.67
N THR A 421 3.18 9.07 7.67
CA THR A 421 4.12 9.61 6.69
C THR A 421 5.22 10.28 7.48
N PRO A 422 6.51 10.06 7.16
CA PRO A 422 7.60 10.80 7.79
C PRO A 422 7.36 12.31 7.68
N ALA A 423 7.70 13.05 8.74
CA ALA A 423 7.51 14.49 8.79
C ALA A 423 8.28 15.21 7.67
N GLU A 424 7.74 16.34 7.23
CA GLU A 424 8.44 17.29 6.36
C GLU A 424 9.65 17.90 7.09
N GLY A 425 10.63 18.42 6.34
CA GLY A 425 11.83 19.04 6.88
C GLY A 425 12.96 18.07 7.23
N ARG A 426 12.75 16.75 7.12
CA ARG A 426 13.78 15.74 7.38
C ARG A 426 14.94 15.78 6.38
N ASN A 427 14.63 16.12 5.12
CA ASN A 427 15.64 16.26 4.09
C ASN A 427 15.23 17.36 3.11
N ARG A 428 15.99 18.46 3.12
CA ARG A 428 15.71 19.65 2.31
C ARG A 428 15.61 19.37 0.81
N TRP A 429 16.44 18.46 0.30
CA TRP A 429 16.51 18.17 -1.14
C TRP A 429 15.31 17.33 -1.59
N LEU A 430 14.88 16.40 -0.74
CA LEU A 430 13.65 15.65 -0.96
C LEU A 430 12.43 16.57 -0.92
N ASP A 431 12.34 17.44 0.09
CA ASP A 431 11.25 18.41 0.23
C ASP A 431 11.18 19.35 -0.99
N GLN A 432 12.32 19.94 -1.36
CA GLN A 432 12.43 20.80 -2.53
C GLN A 432 12.01 20.07 -3.81
N TYR A 433 12.50 18.85 -4.03
CA TYR A 433 12.14 18.05 -5.20
C TYR A 433 10.64 17.75 -5.28
N ILE A 434 10.01 17.37 -4.15
CA ILE A 434 8.57 17.08 -4.10
C ILE A 434 7.77 18.35 -4.43
N VAL A 435 8.13 19.49 -3.84
CA VAL A 435 7.48 20.79 -4.08
C VAL A 435 7.64 21.23 -5.53
N GLU A 436 8.85 21.14 -6.10
CA GLU A 436 9.12 21.50 -7.49
C GLU A 436 8.33 20.63 -8.47
N VAL A 437 8.31 19.31 -8.27
CA VAL A 437 7.54 18.39 -9.12
C VAL A 437 6.04 18.68 -9.00
N LYS A 438 5.51 18.89 -7.78
CA LYS A 438 4.10 19.26 -7.55
C LYS A 438 3.76 20.55 -8.30
N ASN A 439 4.57 21.59 -8.14
CA ASN A 439 4.35 22.90 -8.74
C ASN A 439 4.43 22.85 -10.27
N ASP A 440 5.45 22.18 -10.82
CA ASP A 440 5.60 22.02 -12.28
C ASP A 440 4.42 21.24 -12.90
N ILE A 441 3.93 20.20 -12.22
CA ILE A 441 2.74 19.46 -12.68
C ILE A 441 1.52 20.37 -12.66
N MET A 442 1.30 21.11 -11.58
CA MET A 442 0.13 21.98 -11.40
C MET A 442 0.13 23.19 -12.34
N ASN A 443 1.29 23.85 -12.48
CA ASN A 443 1.46 25.01 -13.35
C ASN A 443 1.49 24.61 -14.83
N GLY A 444 1.95 23.39 -15.13
CA GLY A 444 1.97 22.82 -16.48
C GLY A 444 0.63 22.25 -16.96
N LEU A 445 -0.44 22.31 -16.16
CA LEU A 445 -1.75 21.83 -16.58
C LEU A 445 -2.27 22.62 -17.78
N LYS A 446 -2.62 21.91 -18.84
CA LYS A 446 -3.18 22.51 -20.06
C LYS A 446 -4.61 22.93 -19.82
N ARG A 447 -4.92 24.19 -20.14
CA ARG A 447 -6.29 24.73 -20.08
C ARG A 447 -7.13 24.22 -21.25
N ASP A 448 -6.52 24.12 -22.43
CA ASP A 448 -7.17 23.65 -23.65
C ASP A 448 -6.53 22.35 -24.16
N PHE A 449 -7.39 21.40 -24.52
CA PHE A 449 -7.00 20.12 -25.11
C PHE A 449 -8.15 19.56 -25.95
N LYS A 450 -7.81 18.71 -26.92
CA LYS A 450 -8.77 18.19 -27.90
C LYS A 450 -9.75 17.23 -27.23
N MET A 451 -11.04 17.52 -27.37
CA MET A 451 -12.10 16.58 -26.98
C MET A 451 -12.13 15.39 -27.95
N ASN A 452 -12.31 14.19 -27.42
CA ASN A 452 -12.36 12.95 -28.21
C ASN A 452 -13.78 12.41 -28.44
N ILE A 453 -14.79 13.16 -28.01
CA ILE A 453 -16.22 12.96 -28.33
C ILE A 453 -16.82 14.29 -28.74
N THR A 454 -17.81 14.25 -29.63
CA THR A 454 -18.55 15.43 -30.09
C THR A 454 -19.54 15.92 -29.03
N LYS A 455 -20.04 17.16 -29.15
CA LYS A 455 -21.11 17.68 -28.27
C LYS A 455 -22.38 16.80 -28.31
N LEU A 456 -22.72 16.28 -29.48
CA LEU A 456 -23.88 15.39 -29.68
C LEU A 456 -23.63 14.01 -29.04
N GLU A 457 -22.41 13.46 -29.11
CA GLU A 457 -22.05 12.23 -28.38
C GLU A 457 -22.00 12.46 -26.86
N GLU A 458 -21.62 13.65 -26.38
CA GLU A 458 -21.71 14.01 -24.96
C GLU A 458 -23.17 14.07 -24.48
N GLN A 459 -24.06 14.63 -25.31
CA GLN A 459 -25.51 14.62 -25.04
C GLN A 459 -26.08 13.19 -25.07
N ALA A 460 -25.70 12.37 -26.04
CA ALA A 460 -26.07 10.96 -26.12
C ALA A 460 -25.61 10.18 -24.87
N LEU A 461 -24.38 10.40 -24.39
CA LEU A 461 -23.88 9.79 -23.16
C LEU A 461 -24.74 10.16 -21.96
N LYS A 462 -25.13 11.43 -21.83
CA LYS A 462 -26.01 11.90 -20.75
C LYS A 462 -27.43 11.32 -20.88
N ALA A 463 -27.96 11.24 -22.10
CA ALA A 463 -29.26 10.63 -22.35
C ALA A 463 -29.29 9.16 -21.91
N LEU A 464 -28.34 8.33 -22.37
CA LEU A 464 -28.23 6.92 -21.98
C LEU A 464 -27.97 6.71 -20.48
N MET A 465 -27.26 7.66 -19.84
CA MET A 465 -27.00 7.63 -18.40
C MET A 465 -28.26 7.91 -17.58
N ASN A 466 -29.14 8.78 -18.06
CA ASN A 466 -30.38 9.17 -17.38
C ASN A 466 -31.58 8.30 -17.77
N ASP A 467 -31.44 7.46 -18.79
CA ASP A 467 -32.49 6.58 -19.25
C ASP A 467 -32.60 5.32 -18.38
N ASN A 468 -33.66 5.22 -17.59
CA ASN A 468 -33.93 4.06 -16.74
C ASN A 468 -34.70 2.94 -17.46
N SER A 469 -35.20 3.15 -18.68
CA SER A 469 -35.97 2.16 -19.43
C SER A 469 -35.10 1.04 -20.02
N VAL A 470 -33.78 1.27 -20.12
CA VAL A 470 -32.83 0.30 -20.68
C VAL A 470 -31.65 0.01 -19.77
N VAL A 471 -31.14 -1.21 -19.85
CA VAL A 471 -29.89 -1.66 -19.23
C VAL A 471 -28.87 -1.94 -20.33
N ILE A 472 -27.62 -1.47 -20.12
CA ILE A 472 -26.50 -1.72 -21.03
C ILE A 472 -25.54 -2.71 -20.35
N ARG A 473 -25.21 -3.81 -21.03
CA ARG A 473 -24.31 -4.85 -20.55
C ARG A 473 -23.27 -5.24 -21.60
N PRO A 474 -22.08 -5.70 -21.19
CA PRO A 474 -21.24 -6.47 -22.10
C PRO A 474 -21.92 -7.81 -22.40
N ALA A 475 -21.73 -8.33 -23.62
CA ALA A 475 -21.99 -9.73 -23.91
C ALA A 475 -21.04 -10.62 -23.08
N ASP A 476 -21.50 -11.82 -22.71
CA ASP A 476 -20.70 -12.78 -21.93
C ASP A 476 -19.42 -13.21 -22.67
N LYS A 477 -19.50 -13.37 -24.00
CA LYS A 477 -18.38 -13.67 -24.90
C LYS A 477 -18.47 -12.73 -26.13
N GLY A 478 -17.33 -12.47 -26.80
CA GLY A 478 -17.32 -11.79 -28.11
C GLY A 478 -17.24 -10.24 -28.11
N SER A 479 -16.74 -9.60 -27.06
CA SER A 479 -16.54 -8.13 -26.94
C SER A 479 -17.74 -7.19 -27.17
N GLY A 480 -18.88 -7.68 -27.65
CA GLY A 480 -20.06 -6.91 -28.02
C GLY A 480 -20.79 -6.24 -26.86
N ILE A 481 -21.61 -5.25 -27.20
CA ILE A 481 -22.42 -4.47 -26.26
C ILE A 481 -23.88 -4.84 -26.46
N VAL A 482 -24.59 -5.11 -25.38
CA VAL A 482 -26.01 -5.50 -25.39
C VAL A 482 -26.83 -4.44 -24.67
N ILE A 483 -27.95 -4.06 -25.27
CA ILE A 483 -28.95 -3.16 -24.68
C ILE A 483 -30.25 -3.95 -24.54
N MET A 484 -30.85 -3.91 -23.36
CA MET A 484 -32.07 -4.65 -23.03
C MET A 484 -33.05 -3.71 -22.33
N ASP A 485 -34.36 -4.00 -22.45
CA ASP A 485 -35.35 -3.34 -21.61
C ASP A 485 -35.07 -3.65 -20.13
N SER A 486 -35.14 -2.64 -19.28
CA SER A 486 -34.83 -2.76 -17.84
C SER A 486 -35.72 -3.77 -17.13
N ASP A 487 -36.99 -3.85 -17.52
CA ASP A 487 -37.96 -4.75 -16.90
C ASP A 487 -37.71 -6.20 -17.31
N ALA A 488 -37.44 -6.44 -18.60
CA ALA A 488 -37.07 -7.77 -19.10
C ALA A 488 -35.78 -8.26 -18.43
N TYR A 489 -34.75 -7.40 -18.36
CA TYR A 489 -33.51 -7.72 -17.69
C TYR A 489 -33.70 -8.10 -16.22
N GLN A 490 -34.57 -7.38 -15.50
CA GLN A 490 -34.87 -7.67 -14.10
C GLN A 490 -35.69 -8.95 -13.92
N SER A 491 -36.71 -9.13 -14.76
CA SER A 491 -37.58 -10.31 -14.74
C SER A 491 -36.80 -11.60 -14.99
N ASP A 492 -35.85 -11.59 -15.93
CA ASP A 492 -35.00 -12.76 -16.20
C ASP A 492 -34.17 -13.16 -14.98
N ILE A 493 -33.58 -12.17 -14.28
CA ILE A 493 -32.79 -12.43 -13.06
C ILE A 493 -33.70 -12.90 -11.93
N GLU A 494 -34.86 -12.27 -11.73
CA GLU A 494 -35.80 -12.68 -10.67
C GLU A 494 -36.31 -14.10 -10.92
N LYS A 495 -36.63 -14.44 -12.17
CA LYS A 495 -37.00 -15.79 -12.58
C LYS A 495 -35.91 -16.79 -12.24
N GLU A 496 -34.66 -16.52 -12.61
CA GLU A 496 -33.53 -17.41 -12.29
C GLU A 496 -33.30 -17.55 -10.77
N LEU A 497 -33.48 -16.48 -9.99
CA LEU A 497 -33.32 -16.53 -8.53
C LEU A 497 -34.45 -17.28 -7.80
N LEU A 498 -35.65 -17.34 -8.38
CA LEU A 498 -36.84 -17.95 -7.76
C LEU A 498 -37.08 -19.38 -8.23
N GLU A 499 -36.86 -19.68 -9.51
CA GLU A 499 -37.14 -20.99 -10.10
C GLU A 499 -35.95 -21.95 -10.01
N ASN A 500 -34.72 -21.46 -9.78
CA ASN A 500 -33.53 -22.29 -9.68
C ASN A 500 -33.26 -22.72 -8.23
N GLU A 501 -33.22 -24.03 -7.97
CA GLU A 501 -32.95 -24.62 -6.66
C GLU A 501 -31.60 -24.21 -6.04
N THR A 502 -30.68 -23.71 -6.87
CA THR A 502 -29.38 -23.17 -6.49
C THR A 502 -29.50 -22.02 -5.48
N TYR A 503 -30.57 -21.24 -5.52
CA TYR A 503 -30.76 -20.03 -4.71
C TYR A 503 -31.90 -20.16 -3.70
N GLU A 504 -31.81 -19.39 -2.63
CA GLU A 504 -32.86 -19.28 -1.62
C GLU A 504 -33.03 -17.80 -1.25
N GLN A 505 -34.26 -17.29 -1.33
CA GLN A 505 -34.60 -15.99 -0.76
C GLN A 505 -34.65 -16.11 0.77
N ILE A 506 -33.96 -15.22 1.48
CA ILE A 506 -33.83 -15.27 2.94
C ILE A 506 -34.35 -14.01 3.61
N SER A 507 -34.85 -14.17 4.85
CA SER A 507 -35.31 -13.07 5.68
C SER A 507 -34.15 -12.28 6.30
N GLU A 508 -34.43 -11.04 6.70
CA GLU A 508 -33.47 -10.18 7.41
C GLU A 508 -33.01 -10.80 8.75
N THR A 509 -33.85 -11.60 9.39
CA THR A 509 -33.48 -12.34 10.61
C THR A 509 -32.45 -13.43 10.33
N LYS A 510 -32.59 -14.16 9.21
CA LYS A 510 -31.62 -15.17 8.76
C LYS A 510 -30.30 -14.51 8.34
N VAL A 511 -30.34 -13.34 7.69
CA VAL A 511 -29.12 -12.55 7.39
C VAL A 511 -28.36 -12.20 8.67
N LYS A 512 -29.03 -11.62 9.67
CA LYS A 512 -28.40 -11.26 10.96
C LYS A 512 -27.88 -12.48 11.71
N LYS A 513 -28.47 -13.66 11.52
CA LYS A 513 -27.97 -14.93 12.07
C LYS A 513 -26.64 -15.30 11.41
N ILE A 514 -26.61 -15.37 10.08
CA ILE A 514 -25.40 -15.68 9.30
C ILE A 514 -24.25 -14.71 9.65
N GLU A 515 -24.51 -13.40 9.71
CA GLU A 515 -23.49 -12.41 10.07
C GLU A 515 -22.94 -12.60 11.49
N ARG A 516 -23.77 -13.07 12.43
CA ARG A 516 -23.32 -13.45 13.79
C ARG A 516 -22.49 -14.72 13.77
N ASP A 517 -22.89 -15.70 12.97
CA ASP A 517 -22.21 -16.99 12.86
C ASP A 517 -20.80 -16.82 12.27
N ILE A 518 -20.64 -16.00 11.23
CA ILE A 518 -19.31 -15.62 10.69
C ILE A 518 -18.42 -15.04 11.80
N LYS A 519 -18.95 -14.07 12.56
CA LYS A 519 -18.20 -13.44 13.67
C LYS A 519 -17.85 -14.46 14.75
N LYS A 520 -18.77 -15.37 15.08
CA LYS A 520 -18.56 -16.43 16.06
C LYS A 520 -17.43 -17.35 15.62
N THR A 521 -17.45 -17.86 14.39
CA THR A 521 -16.40 -18.72 13.82
C THR A 521 -15.02 -18.08 13.97
N VAL A 522 -14.85 -16.84 13.53
CA VAL A 522 -13.55 -16.15 13.61
C VAL A 522 -13.14 -15.88 15.06
N ASN A 523 -14.09 -15.49 15.93
CA ASN A 523 -13.80 -15.26 17.34
C ASN A 523 -13.34 -16.54 18.05
N ASP A 524 -13.97 -17.67 17.75
CA ASP A 524 -13.65 -18.95 18.39
C ASP A 524 -12.31 -19.50 17.89
N MET A 525 -11.98 -19.36 16.59
CA MET A 525 -10.64 -19.64 16.07
C MET A 525 -9.57 -18.79 16.77
N HIS A 526 -9.84 -17.52 17.03
CA HIS A 526 -8.91 -16.65 17.74
C HIS A 526 -8.74 -17.03 19.21
N LYS A 527 -9.84 -17.35 19.90
CA LYS A 527 -9.79 -17.81 21.30
C LYS A 527 -8.99 -19.11 21.46
N ARG A 528 -9.08 -20.01 20.48
CA ARG A 528 -8.29 -21.25 20.43
C ARG A 528 -6.82 -21.04 20.05
N GLY A 529 -6.40 -19.80 19.75
CA GLY A 529 -5.03 -19.50 19.34
C GLY A 529 -4.68 -19.92 17.90
N VAL A 530 -5.65 -20.38 17.10
CA VAL A 530 -5.42 -20.82 15.70
C VAL A 530 -5.09 -19.63 14.80
N ILE A 531 -5.70 -18.48 15.06
CA ILE A 531 -5.46 -17.26 14.29
C ILE A 531 -4.97 -16.12 15.17
N THR A 532 -4.06 -15.32 14.62
CA THR A 532 -3.53 -14.12 15.28
C THR A 532 -4.58 -13.02 15.38
N LYS A 533 -4.33 -12.02 16.23
CA LYS A 533 -5.18 -10.81 16.34
C LYS A 533 -5.27 -10.04 15.02
N ASP A 534 -4.17 -9.98 14.26
CA ASP A 534 -4.16 -9.33 12.94
C ASP A 534 -4.99 -10.12 11.93
N MET A 535 -4.85 -11.45 11.91
CA MET A 535 -5.68 -12.32 11.08
C MET A 535 -7.18 -12.16 11.41
N LYS A 536 -7.55 -12.13 12.68
CA LYS A 536 -8.94 -11.85 13.10
C LYS A 536 -9.46 -10.52 12.53
N LYS A 537 -8.64 -9.46 12.59
CA LYS A 537 -8.97 -8.14 12.04
C LYS A 537 -9.06 -8.16 10.50
N TYR A 538 -8.28 -9.02 9.84
CA TYR A 538 -8.38 -9.24 8.40
C TYR A 538 -9.70 -9.92 8.03
N LEU A 539 -10.01 -11.03 8.69
CA LEU A 539 -11.18 -11.86 8.41
C LEU A 539 -12.51 -11.16 8.72
N LEU A 540 -12.50 -10.18 9.65
CA LEU A 540 -13.67 -9.38 10.01
C LEU A 540 -13.54 -7.94 9.51
N PRO A 541 -13.96 -7.64 8.25
CA PRO A 541 -13.99 -6.27 7.77
C PRO A 541 -14.88 -5.38 8.65
N LYS A 542 -14.49 -4.11 8.82
CA LYS A 542 -15.20 -3.15 9.70
C LYS A 542 -16.64 -2.88 9.25
N GLU A 543 -16.85 -2.75 7.93
CA GLU A 543 -18.12 -2.40 7.32
C GLU A 543 -18.41 -3.34 6.13
N PRO A 544 -18.79 -4.61 6.40
CA PRO A 544 -19.15 -5.54 5.34
C PRO A 544 -20.42 -5.07 4.63
N ARG A 545 -20.49 -5.30 3.32
CA ARG A 545 -21.68 -5.10 2.50
C ARG A 545 -22.20 -6.44 1.99
N ARG A 546 -23.49 -6.51 1.69
CA ARG A 546 -24.05 -7.68 0.98
C ARG A 546 -23.55 -7.70 -0.46
N GLY A 547 -23.40 -8.91 -1.01
CA GLY A 547 -23.10 -9.07 -2.43
C GLY A 547 -24.19 -8.44 -3.29
N ARG A 548 -23.84 -8.12 -4.53
CA ARG A 548 -24.80 -7.61 -5.53
C ARG A 548 -24.79 -8.50 -6.75
N VAL A 549 -25.98 -8.94 -7.17
CA VAL A 549 -26.10 -9.71 -8.42
C VAL A 549 -26.09 -8.79 -9.63
N GLN A 550 -25.48 -9.28 -10.70
CA GLN A 550 -25.59 -8.75 -12.04
C GLN A 550 -25.55 -9.92 -13.02
N ALA A 551 -26.05 -9.70 -14.23
CA ALA A 551 -25.99 -10.71 -15.26
C ALA A 551 -25.56 -10.15 -16.62
N ASN A 552 -24.84 -10.97 -17.40
CA ASN A 552 -24.40 -10.67 -18.76
C ASN A 552 -25.10 -11.62 -19.75
N PRO A 553 -25.65 -11.12 -20.87
CA PRO A 553 -26.32 -11.97 -21.87
C PRO A 553 -25.34 -12.87 -22.64
N LYS A 554 -25.68 -14.16 -22.79
CA LYS A 554 -24.93 -15.14 -23.59
C LYS A 554 -25.40 -15.11 -25.05
N MET A 555 -24.95 -14.12 -25.80
CA MET A 555 -25.34 -13.90 -27.22
C MET A 555 -25.01 -15.04 -28.18
N HIS A 556 -24.21 -16.03 -27.75
CA HIS A 556 -23.82 -17.19 -28.53
C HIS A 556 -24.69 -18.42 -28.23
N LYS A 557 -25.73 -18.29 -27.39
CA LYS A 557 -26.66 -19.37 -27.06
C LYS A 557 -28.09 -19.00 -27.50
N PRO A 558 -28.89 -19.96 -28.00
CA PRO A 558 -30.29 -19.70 -28.35
C PRO A 558 -31.07 -19.07 -27.19
N GLY A 559 -31.92 -18.09 -27.48
CA GLY A 559 -32.69 -17.36 -26.47
C GLY A 559 -31.89 -16.35 -25.62
N ASN A 560 -30.57 -16.21 -25.86
CA ASN A 560 -29.69 -15.26 -25.16
C ASN A 560 -29.75 -15.32 -23.61
N PRO A 561 -29.69 -16.51 -22.98
CA PRO A 561 -29.81 -16.65 -21.53
C PRO A 561 -28.75 -15.82 -20.80
N GLN A 562 -29.08 -15.35 -19.60
CA GLN A 562 -28.18 -14.52 -18.83
C GLN A 562 -27.18 -15.38 -18.02
N ARG A 563 -25.99 -14.84 -17.74
CA ARG A 563 -25.03 -15.42 -16.78
C ARG A 563 -25.06 -14.59 -15.51
N LEU A 564 -25.63 -15.12 -14.43
CA LEU A 564 -25.59 -14.46 -13.13
C LEU A 564 -24.16 -14.45 -12.57
N ILE A 565 -23.78 -13.31 -12.00
CA ILE A 565 -22.49 -13.04 -11.37
C ILE A 565 -22.78 -12.31 -10.07
N ILE A 566 -22.28 -12.88 -8.96
CA ILE A 566 -22.40 -12.27 -7.64
C ILE A 566 -21.13 -11.48 -7.36
N ASN A 567 -21.26 -10.17 -7.23
CA ASN A 567 -20.14 -9.32 -6.82
C ASN A 567 -19.90 -9.49 -5.32
N GLY A 568 -18.91 -10.32 -4.96
CA GLY A 568 -18.49 -10.60 -3.59
C GLY A 568 -17.52 -9.58 -2.97
N ARG A 569 -17.30 -8.40 -3.59
CA ARG A 569 -16.40 -7.39 -3.01
C ARG A 569 -16.99 -6.73 -1.78
N HIS A 570 -16.14 -6.56 -0.77
CA HIS A 570 -16.43 -6.03 0.55
C HIS A 570 -17.47 -6.82 1.34
N THR A 571 -17.70 -8.10 1.01
CA THR A 571 -18.58 -8.96 1.80
C THR A 571 -17.91 -9.44 3.08
N ALA A 572 -18.72 -9.91 4.02
CA ALA A 572 -18.22 -10.45 5.29
C ALA A 572 -17.31 -11.67 5.13
N THR A 573 -17.40 -12.39 4.00
CA THR A 573 -16.65 -13.61 3.71
C THR A 573 -15.53 -13.43 2.68
N GLU A 574 -15.36 -12.24 2.07
CA GLU A 574 -14.38 -12.01 1.00
C GLU A 574 -12.95 -12.38 1.43
N ASN A 575 -12.52 -11.88 2.58
CA ASN A 575 -11.16 -12.10 3.08
C ASN A 575 -10.96 -13.53 3.58
N MET A 576 -12.03 -14.18 4.06
CA MET A 576 -12.01 -15.59 4.44
C MET A 576 -11.85 -16.49 3.21
N ALA A 577 -12.59 -16.19 2.13
CA ALA A 577 -12.47 -16.89 0.85
C ALA A 577 -11.05 -16.80 0.29
N GLU A 578 -10.40 -15.64 0.41
CA GLU A 578 -9.01 -15.45 0.00
C GLU A 578 -8.01 -16.28 0.82
N VAL A 579 -8.23 -16.41 2.13
CA VAL A 579 -7.35 -17.26 2.97
C VAL A 579 -7.48 -18.71 2.53
N VAL A 580 -8.69 -19.24 2.37
CA VAL A 580 -8.91 -20.62 1.91
C VAL A 580 -8.33 -20.84 0.51
N GLU A 581 -8.49 -19.87 -0.40
CA GLU A 581 -7.92 -19.92 -1.75
C GLU A 581 -6.39 -20.08 -1.72
N ASN A 582 -5.69 -19.31 -0.88
CA ASN A 582 -4.23 -19.35 -0.78
C ASN A 582 -3.76 -20.74 -0.31
N GLU A 583 -4.44 -21.33 0.66
CA GLU A 583 -4.13 -22.67 1.19
C GLU A 583 -4.30 -23.79 0.13
N LEU A 584 -5.16 -23.60 -0.86
CA LEU A 584 -5.43 -24.57 -1.94
C LEU A 584 -4.67 -24.29 -3.24
N SER A 585 -4.12 -23.09 -3.41
CA SER A 585 -3.60 -22.62 -4.69
C SER A 585 -2.44 -23.46 -5.24
N THR A 586 -1.61 -24.02 -4.37
CA THR A 586 -0.48 -24.89 -4.75
C THR A 586 -0.98 -26.24 -5.27
N HIS A 587 -1.98 -26.83 -4.59
CA HIS A 587 -2.56 -28.12 -4.98
C HIS A 587 -3.19 -28.06 -6.38
N VAL A 588 -3.94 -27.00 -6.69
CA VAL A 588 -4.57 -26.86 -8.03
C VAL A 588 -3.52 -26.85 -9.14
N LYS A 589 -2.36 -26.22 -8.90
CA LYS A 589 -1.26 -26.17 -9.87
C LYS A 589 -0.50 -27.48 -10.00
N SER A 590 -0.59 -28.38 -9.02
CA SER A 590 0.06 -29.69 -9.06
C SER A 590 -0.82 -30.77 -9.71
N LEU A 591 -2.08 -30.49 -10.03
CA LEU A 591 -2.93 -31.43 -10.77
C LEU A 591 -2.33 -31.72 -12.15
N SER A 592 -2.27 -32.99 -12.54
CA SER A 592 -1.70 -33.40 -13.85
C SER A 592 -2.45 -32.80 -15.04
N SER A 593 -3.78 -32.63 -14.90
CA SER A 593 -4.64 -32.01 -15.89
C SER A 593 -4.48 -30.48 -15.98
N TYR A 594 -3.89 -29.80 -15.00
CA TYR A 594 -3.93 -28.34 -14.90
C TYR A 594 -3.32 -27.61 -16.10
N ILE A 595 -4.06 -26.68 -16.69
CA ILE A 595 -3.54 -25.69 -17.66
C ILE A 595 -3.53 -24.31 -17.02
N LYS A 596 -2.40 -23.61 -17.10
CA LYS A 596 -2.27 -22.23 -16.60
C LYS A 596 -2.91 -21.20 -17.54
N ASP A 597 -2.61 -21.28 -18.82
CA ASP A 597 -3.08 -20.38 -19.89
C ASP A 597 -2.78 -20.99 -21.27
N THR A 598 -3.13 -20.28 -22.34
CA THR A 598 -2.89 -20.70 -23.73
C THR A 598 -1.42 -21.02 -24.01
N THR A 599 -0.47 -20.28 -23.46
CA THR A 599 0.96 -20.55 -23.69
C THR A 599 1.38 -21.86 -23.04
N ASP A 600 0.88 -22.16 -21.85
CA ASP A 600 1.10 -23.47 -21.21
C ASP A 600 0.50 -24.61 -22.03
N PHE A 601 -0.72 -24.44 -22.54
CA PHE A 601 -1.35 -25.41 -23.43
C PHE A 601 -0.55 -25.66 -24.72
N LEU A 602 -0.10 -24.59 -25.40
CA LEU A 602 0.73 -24.68 -26.60
C LEU A 602 2.05 -25.43 -26.34
N ASN A 603 2.71 -25.16 -25.20
CA ASN A 603 3.90 -25.92 -24.80
C ASN A 603 3.58 -27.40 -24.57
N LYS A 604 2.45 -27.72 -23.93
CA LYS A 604 2.06 -29.11 -23.68
C LYS A 604 1.82 -29.89 -24.96
N ILE A 605 1.08 -29.33 -25.92
CA ILE A 605 0.80 -30.01 -27.20
C ILE A 605 2.06 -30.17 -28.06
N GLU A 606 3.01 -29.23 -27.99
CA GLU A 606 4.29 -29.34 -28.71
C GLU A 606 5.17 -30.47 -28.20
N ASN A 607 5.02 -30.84 -26.93
CA ASN A 607 5.76 -31.92 -26.30
C ASN A 607 5.06 -33.29 -26.46
N ILE A 608 3.91 -33.36 -27.12
CA ILE A 608 3.25 -34.63 -27.45
C ILE A 608 4.03 -35.30 -28.60
N PRO A 609 4.35 -36.61 -28.50
CA PRO A 609 5.02 -37.34 -29.57
C PRO A 609 4.25 -37.24 -30.90
N GLN A 610 4.99 -36.90 -31.96
CA GLN A 610 4.47 -36.75 -33.32
C GLN A 610 5.39 -37.50 -34.31
N PRO A 611 4.87 -38.03 -35.43
CA PRO A 611 3.48 -37.92 -35.88
C PRO A 611 2.51 -38.75 -35.02
N VAL A 612 1.30 -38.24 -34.83
CA VAL A 612 0.19 -38.99 -34.22
C VAL A 612 -0.43 -39.95 -35.24
N SER A 613 -1.11 -40.99 -34.76
CA SER A 613 -1.79 -41.97 -35.61
C SER A 613 -2.96 -41.33 -36.38
N ASP A 614 -3.26 -41.82 -37.58
CA ASP A 614 -4.44 -41.39 -38.36
C ASP A 614 -5.77 -41.74 -37.67
N GLN A 615 -5.75 -42.64 -36.68
CA GLN A 615 -6.91 -42.99 -35.84
C GLN A 615 -7.08 -42.09 -34.61
N THR A 616 -6.23 -41.07 -34.47
CA THR A 616 -6.23 -40.17 -33.33
C THR A 616 -7.48 -39.28 -33.36
N ILE A 617 -8.26 -39.30 -32.29
CA ILE A 617 -9.40 -38.41 -32.09
C ILE A 617 -9.01 -37.35 -31.06
N MET A 618 -9.09 -36.07 -31.43
CA MET A 618 -9.03 -34.97 -30.47
C MET A 618 -10.44 -34.73 -29.93
N PHE A 619 -10.57 -34.56 -28.61
CA PHE A 619 -11.86 -34.25 -27.99
C PHE A 619 -11.76 -33.05 -27.06
N CYS A 620 -12.89 -32.37 -26.91
CA CYS A 620 -13.14 -31.36 -25.90
C CYS A 620 -14.37 -31.72 -25.08
N LEU A 621 -14.31 -31.48 -23.77
CA LEU A 621 -15.45 -31.61 -22.86
C LEU A 621 -15.70 -30.26 -22.19
N ASP A 622 -16.93 -29.76 -22.23
CA ASP A 622 -17.38 -28.57 -21.48
C ASP A 622 -18.17 -29.02 -20.25
N VAL A 623 -17.74 -28.60 -19.05
CA VAL A 623 -18.49 -28.87 -17.82
C VAL A 623 -19.65 -27.89 -17.70
N ARG A 624 -20.88 -28.40 -17.81
CA ARG A 624 -22.10 -27.59 -17.69
C ARG A 624 -22.17 -26.89 -16.34
N ALA A 625 -22.07 -25.56 -16.39
CA ALA A 625 -22.24 -24.68 -15.25
C ALA A 625 -21.40 -25.12 -14.02
N LEU A 626 -20.10 -25.38 -14.22
CA LEU A 626 -19.21 -25.95 -13.20
C LEU A 626 -19.45 -25.41 -11.78
N TYR A 627 -19.38 -24.09 -11.56
CA TYR A 627 -19.46 -23.51 -10.22
C TYR A 627 -20.74 -23.85 -9.43
N PRO A 628 -21.96 -23.61 -9.95
CA PRO A 628 -23.18 -24.02 -9.25
C PRO A 628 -23.38 -25.54 -9.21
N SER A 629 -22.72 -26.31 -10.08
CA SER A 629 -22.86 -27.77 -10.16
C SER A 629 -22.00 -28.56 -9.15
N VAL A 630 -20.95 -27.96 -8.58
CA VAL A 630 -20.05 -28.66 -7.63
C VAL A 630 -20.82 -29.13 -6.39
N PRO A 631 -20.82 -30.43 -6.06
CA PRO A 631 -21.51 -30.94 -4.89
C PRO A 631 -20.69 -30.70 -3.62
N ARG A 632 -21.31 -30.11 -2.59
CA ARG A 632 -20.58 -29.49 -1.47
C ARG A 632 -19.90 -30.49 -0.55
N GLU A 633 -20.54 -31.62 -0.26
CA GLU A 633 -20.03 -32.60 0.69
C GLU A 633 -18.84 -33.39 0.09
N GLU A 634 -18.95 -33.80 -1.16
CA GLU A 634 -17.90 -34.50 -1.89
C GLU A 634 -16.70 -33.58 -2.17
N ALA A 635 -16.97 -32.31 -2.51
CA ALA A 635 -15.91 -31.32 -2.64
C ALA A 635 -15.22 -31.03 -1.30
N LYS A 636 -15.93 -31.11 -0.17
CA LYS A 636 -15.31 -30.98 1.14
C LYS A 636 -14.30 -32.11 1.41
N ILE A 637 -14.62 -33.34 1.03
CA ILE A 637 -13.69 -34.49 1.10
C ILE A 637 -12.46 -34.24 0.21
N ALA A 638 -12.67 -33.85 -1.05
CA ALA A 638 -11.56 -33.55 -1.98
C ALA A 638 -10.66 -32.41 -1.44
N VAL A 639 -11.26 -31.37 -0.86
CA VAL A 639 -10.53 -30.26 -0.25
C VAL A 639 -9.78 -30.72 1.01
N GLU A 640 -10.38 -31.55 1.85
CA GLU A 640 -9.72 -32.09 3.04
C GLU A 640 -8.47 -32.90 2.65
N GLU A 641 -8.58 -33.82 1.70
CA GLU A 641 -7.44 -34.58 1.18
C GLU A 641 -6.34 -33.66 0.63
N ALA A 642 -6.71 -32.65 -0.14
CA ALA A 642 -5.75 -31.67 -0.67
C ALA A 642 -5.06 -30.85 0.43
N LEU A 643 -5.80 -30.45 1.46
CA LEU A 643 -5.27 -29.69 2.59
C LEU A 643 -4.37 -30.53 3.49
N GLU A 644 -4.62 -31.84 3.59
CA GLU A 644 -3.78 -32.76 4.35
C GLU A 644 -2.40 -32.97 3.70
N GLN A 645 -2.30 -32.82 2.38
CA GLN A 645 -1.05 -32.91 1.62
C GLN A 645 -0.17 -31.64 1.70
N ARG A 646 -0.64 -30.57 2.35
CA ARG A 646 0.15 -29.33 2.48
C ARG A 646 1.40 -29.56 3.33
N GLU A 647 2.54 -29.09 2.83
CA GLU A 647 3.82 -29.10 3.55
C GLU A 647 3.75 -28.30 4.87
N ARG A 648 3.00 -27.18 4.88
CA ARG A 648 2.87 -26.28 6.04
C ARG A 648 1.41 -26.08 6.40
N LYS A 649 1.01 -26.61 7.56
CA LYS A 649 -0.35 -26.47 8.11
C LYS A 649 -0.44 -25.33 9.13
N ARG A 650 -0.10 -24.09 8.71
CA ARG A 650 -0.16 -22.90 9.61
C ARG A 650 -1.56 -22.72 10.22
N ILE A 651 -2.59 -22.90 9.40
CA ILE A 651 -3.97 -23.07 9.84
C ILE A 651 -4.31 -24.57 9.72
N PRO A 652 -4.72 -25.24 10.81
CA PRO A 652 -5.11 -26.64 10.77
C PRO A 652 -6.20 -26.89 9.73
N THR A 653 -6.17 -28.06 9.07
CA THR A 653 -7.11 -28.41 8.01
C THR A 653 -8.57 -28.24 8.43
N LYS A 654 -8.95 -28.72 9.62
CA LYS A 654 -10.30 -28.55 10.17
C LYS A 654 -10.76 -27.07 10.23
N ASP A 655 -9.83 -26.16 10.51
CA ASP A 655 -10.12 -24.73 10.63
C ASP A 655 -10.25 -24.09 9.25
N VAL A 656 -9.45 -24.52 8.27
CA VAL A 656 -9.60 -24.12 6.85
C VAL A 656 -10.92 -24.64 6.29
N LEU A 657 -11.31 -25.89 6.57
CA LEU A 657 -12.61 -26.44 6.18
C LEU A 657 -13.77 -25.67 6.83
N GLN A 658 -13.65 -25.30 8.11
CA GLN A 658 -14.66 -24.47 8.78
C GLN A 658 -14.78 -23.08 8.14
N MET A 659 -13.66 -22.47 7.71
CA MET A 659 -13.67 -21.23 6.94
C MET A 659 -14.35 -21.43 5.58
N MET A 660 -14.03 -22.51 4.86
CA MET A 660 -14.63 -22.87 3.58
C MET A 660 -16.16 -23.02 3.70
N ASP A 661 -16.63 -23.82 4.67
CA ASP A 661 -18.06 -24.03 4.94
C ASP A 661 -18.74 -22.69 5.27
N THR A 662 -18.09 -21.84 6.06
CA THR A 662 -18.61 -20.51 6.37
C THR A 662 -18.75 -19.66 5.10
N VAL A 663 -17.75 -19.67 4.20
CA VAL A 663 -17.79 -18.94 2.92
C VAL A 663 -18.92 -19.45 2.02
N LEU A 664 -19.06 -20.76 1.86
CA LEU A 664 -20.05 -21.39 0.98
C LEU A 664 -21.49 -21.20 1.49
N ASN A 665 -21.70 -21.27 2.81
CA ASN A 665 -23.03 -21.16 3.42
C ASN A 665 -23.47 -19.71 3.70
N SER A 666 -22.55 -18.74 3.63
CA SER A 666 -22.80 -17.36 4.04
C SER A 666 -22.66 -16.34 2.90
N ASN A 667 -22.80 -16.78 1.64
CA ASN A 667 -22.63 -15.93 0.47
C ASN A 667 -23.86 -15.02 0.21
N ILE A 668 -24.19 -14.16 1.17
CA ILE A 668 -25.38 -13.31 1.10
C ILE A 668 -25.23 -12.25 0.00
N PHE A 669 -26.22 -12.16 -0.87
CA PHE A 669 -26.34 -11.10 -1.86
C PHE A 669 -27.75 -10.52 -1.93
N THR A 670 -27.88 -9.40 -2.64
CA THR A 670 -29.14 -8.65 -2.77
C THR A 670 -29.51 -8.40 -4.22
N PHE A 671 -30.80 -8.47 -4.48
CA PHE A 671 -31.44 -8.10 -5.75
C PHE A 671 -32.82 -7.51 -5.44
N ASN A 672 -33.15 -6.34 -6.01
CA ASN A 672 -34.40 -5.62 -5.76
C ASN A 672 -34.81 -5.58 -4.27
N ASP A 673 -33.85 -5.19 -3.42
CA ASP A 673 -33.97 -5.08 -1.95
C ASP A 673 -34.34 -6.38 -1.20
N LYS A 674 -34.42 -7.51 -1.90
CA LYS A 674 -34.54 -8.85 -1.34
C LYS A 674 -33.15 -9.47 -1.15
N ALA A 675 -32.98 -10.25 -0.08
CA ALA A 675 -31.74 -10.95 0.24
C ALA A 675 -31.81 -12.41 -0.20
N TYR A 676 -30.71 -12.94 -0.70
CA TYR A 676 -30.58 -14.31 -1.19
C TYR A 676 -29.28 -14.93 -0.70
N VAL A 677 -29.27 -16.27 -0.65
CA VAL A 677 -28.08 -17.10 -0.42
C VAL A 677 -28.04 -18.20 -1.48
N GLN A 678 -26.85 -18.69 -1.81
CA GLN A 678 -26.70 -19.85 -2.70
C GLN A 678 -26.57 -21.12 -1.86
N LYS A 679 -27.40 -22.12 -2.15
CA LYS A 679 -27.42 -23.40 -1.43
C LYS A 679 -26.56 -24.48 -2.08
N ILE A 680 -26.40 -24.43 -3.41
CA ILE A 680 -25.73 -25.47 -4.19
C ILE A 680 -24.47 -24.90 -4.86
N GLY A 681 -23.38 -25.67 -4.89
CA GLY A 681 -22.12 -25.25 -5.48
C GLY A 681 -21.55 -23.99 -4.84
N THR A 682 -20.80 -23.23 -5.63
CA THR A 682 -20.11 -22.00 -5.21
C THR A 682 -20.52 -20.80 -6.05
N ALA A 683 -20.45 -19.62 -5.46
CA ALA A 683 -20.84 -18.38 -6.11
C ALA A 683 -19.87 -17.96 -7.21
N ILE A 684 -20.40 -17.71 -8.40
CA ILE A 684 -19.65 -17.09 -9.50
C ILE A 684 -19.26 -15.67 -9.06
N GLY A 685 -17.95 -15.46 -8.91
CA GLY A 685 -17.38 -14.20 -8.40
C GLY A 685 -16.83 -14.26 -6.97
N SER A 686 -16.93 -15.40 -6.29
CA SER A 686 -16.18 -15.68 -5.06
C SER A 686 -14.69 -15.91 -5.37
N LYS A 687 -13.80 -15.40 -4.51
CA LYS A 687 -12.34 -15.67 -4.59
C LYS A 687 -12.01 -17.16 -4.51
N LEU A 688 -12.73 -17.88 -3.65
CA LEU A 688 -12.59 -19.33 -3.48
C LEU A 688 -13.11 -20.15 -4.68
N GLY A 689 -14.00 -19.58 -5.51
CA GLY A 689 -14.81 -20.35 -6.44
C GLY A 689 -13.99 -21.22 -7.40
N MET A 690 -12.94 -20.65 -7.99
CA MET A 690 -12.06 -21.33 -8.95
C MET A 690 -11.26 -22.47 -8.31
N THR A 691 -10.55 -22.20 -7.22
CA THR A 691 -9.69 -23.20 -6.58
C THR A 691 -10.50 -24.35 -6.02
N TYR A 692 -11.61 -24.06 -5.35
CA TYR A 692 -12.56 -25.05 -4.85
C TYR A 692 -13.08 -25.97 -5.96
N ALA A 693 -13.55 -25.40 -7.07
CA ALA A 693 -14.07 -26.20 -8.19
C ALA A 693 -12.97 -27.03 -8.85
N CYS A 694 -11.77 -26.47 -9.05
CA CYS A 694 -10.66 -27.20 -9.65
C CYS A 694 -10.14 -28.34 -8.77
N THR A 695 -10.10 -28.16 -7.44
CA THR A 695 -9.74 -29.20 -6.49
C THR A 695 -10.74 -30.37 -6.56
N TYR A 696 -12.05 -30.09 -6.53
CA TYR A 696 -13.06 -31.13 -6.70
C TYR A 696 -12.92 -31.85 -8.05
N MET A 697 -12.75 -31.10 -9.15
CA MET A 697 -12.58 -31.70 -10.47
C MET A 697 -11.34 -32.62 -10.56
N GLY A 698 -10.25 -32.31 -9.84
CA GLY A 698 -9.08 -33.22 -9.77
C GLY A 698 -9.39 -34.56 -9.10
N LYS A 699 -10.20 -34.56 -8.04
CA LYS A 699 -10.68 -35.80 -7.40
C LYS A 699 -11.65 -36.56 -8.31
N TRP A 700 -12.58 -35.84 -8.94
CA TRP A 700 -13.53 -36.41 -9.91
C TRP A 700 -12.82 -37.03 -11.12
N GLU A 701 -11.75 -36.40 -11.64
CA GLU A 701 -10.90 -36.94 -12.71
C GLU A 701 -10.21 -38.24 -12.29
N THR A 702 -9.72 -38.29 -11.05
CA THR A 702 -9.09 -39.51 -10.50
C THR A 702 -10.09 -40.67 -10.48
N GLU A 703 -11.33 -40.40 -10.05
CA GLU A 703 -12.40 -41.39 -10.05
C GLU A 703 -12.80 -41.83 -11.46
N LEU A 704 -12.90 -40.89 -12.40
CA LEU A 704 -13.16 -41.20 -13.82
C LEU A 704 -12.12 -42.18 -14.37
N PHE A 705 -10.84 -41.89 -14.18
CA PHE A 705 -9.78 -42.75 -14.69
C PHE A 705 -9.72 -44.11 -13.98
N GLN A 706 -10.24 -44.24 -12.76
CA GLN A 706 -10.38 -45.53 -12.08
C GLN A 706 -11.53 -46.37 -12.64
N ARG A 707 -12.61 -45.75 -13.11
CA ARG A 707 -13.80 -46.43 -13.67
C ARG A 707 -13.64 -46.82 -15.14
N CYS A 708 -12.70 -46.20 -15.86
CA CYS A 708 -12.50 -46.46 -17.29
C CYS A 708 -11.30 -47.39 -17.54
N GLU A 709 -11.52 -48.43 -18.34
CA GLU A 709 -10.46 -49.31 -18.85
C GLU A 709 -9.54 -48.56 -19.83
N ASN A 710 -10.14 -47.84 -20.78
CA ASN A 710 -9.43 -47.03 -21.76
C ASN A 710 -9.27 -45.60 -21.23
N ARG A 711 -8.06 -45.03 -21.38
CA ARG A 711 -7.73 -43.69 -20.89
C ARG A 711 -7.20 -42.81 -22.01
N PRO A 712 -7.50 -41.51 -22.00
CA PRO A 712 -6.95 -40.59 -22.97
C PRO A 712 -5.41 -40.55 -22.85
N SER A 713 -4.72 -40.50 -24.00
CA SER A 713 -3.25 -40.42 -24.02
C SER A 713 -2.73 -39.05 -23.59
N SER A 714 -3.57 -38.02 -23.68
CA SER A 714 -3.36 -36.70 -23.12
C SER A 714 -4.69 -36.16 -22.62
N TYR A 715 -4.67 -35.50 -21.46
CA TYR A 715 -5.86 -34.93 -20.84
C TYR A 715 -5.49 -33.67 -20.06
N TYR A 716 -5.98 -32.53 -20.54
CA TYR A 716 -5.67 -31.21 -19.98
C TYR A 716 -6.94 -30.40 -19.77
N ARG A 717 -7.01 -29.68 -18.65
CA ARG A 717 -8.17 -28.91 -18.22
C ARG A 717 -7.79 -27.48 -17.87
N TYR A 718 -8.49 -26.55 -18.49
CA TYR A 718 -8.54 -25.15 -18.10
C TYR A 718 -9.89 -24.85 -17.45
N ILE A 719 -9.93 -24.95 -16.11
CA ILE A 719 -11.14 -24.72 -15.30
C ILE A 719 -12.28 -25.69 -15.70
N ASP A 720 -13.21 -25.24 -16.56
CA ASP A 720 -14.41 -25.94 -17.07
C ASP A 720 -14.22 -26.52 -18.47
N ASP A 721 -13.22 -26.06 -19.22
CA ASP A 721 -12.89 -26.56 -20.55
C ASP A 721 -11.82 -27.67 -20.44
N ILE A 722 -12.10 -28.85 -20.98
CA ILE A 722 -11.17 -29.99 -21.06
C ILE A 722 -10.82 -30.28 -22.51
N TRP A 723 -9.56 -30.60 -22.79
CA TRP A 723 -9.06 -31.10 -24.06
C TRP A 723 -8.30 -32.40 -23.85
N GLY A 724 -8.39 -33.33 -24.80
CA GLY A 724 -7.60 -34.55 -24.77
C GLY A 724 -7.47 -35.25 -26.10
N ILE A 725 -6.63 -36.30 -26.08
CA ILE A 725 -6.36 -37.19 -27.21
C ILE A 725 -6.88 -38.59 -26.89
N TRP A 726 -7.58 -39.20 -27.84
CA TRP A 726 -8.17 -40.51 -27.74
C TRP A 726 -7.77 -41.42 -28.89
N ASN A 727 -7.36 -42.65 -28.58
CA ASN A 727 -6.77 -43.60 -29.54
C ASN A 727 -7.55 -44.92 -29.67
N TYR A 728 -8.76 -45.02 -29.08
CA TYR A 728 -9.52 -46.28 -28.98
C TYR A 728 -10.80 -46.29 -29.81
N GLY A 729 -10.91 -45.38 -30.80
CA GLY A 729 -12.10 -45.23 -31.63
C GLY A 729 -13.25 -44.49 -30.95
N GLU A 730 -14.21 -44.08 -31.76
CA GLU A 730 -15.34 -43.22 -31.38
C GLU A 730 -16.27 -43.88 -30.36
N GLU A 731 -16.60 -45.16 -30.54
CA GLU A 731 -17.50 -45.89 -29.65
C GLU A 731 -17.00 -45.88 -28.20
N LYS A 732 -15.70 -46.14 -28.01
CA LYS A 732 -15.07 -46.12 -26.69
C LYS A 732 -14.93 -44.71 -26.11
N LEU A 733 -14.82 -43.69 -26.96
CA LEU A 733 -14.87 -42.30 -26.50
C LEU A 733 -16.26 -41.94 -25.97
N LEU A 734 -17.32 -42.36 -26.65
CA LEU A 734 -18.70 -42.16 -26.20
C LEU A 734 -18.98 -42.93 -24.90
N GLU A 735 -18.43 -44.13 -24.75
CA GLU A 735 -18.47 -44.89 -23.50
C GLU A 735 -17.76 -44.15 -22.36
N PHE A 736 -16.54 -43.64 -22.60
CA PHE A 736 -15.80 -42.83 -21.64
C PHE A 736 -16.60 -41.63 -21.13
N VAL A 737 -17.26 -40.89 -22.03
CA VAL A 737 -18.08 -39.72 -21.66
C VAL A 737 -19.37 -40.13 -20.94
N ARG A 738 -19.95 -41.28 -21.27
CA ARG A 738 -21.12 -41.82 -20.57
C ARG A 738 -20.75 -42.14 -19.12
N THR A 739 -19.68 -42.88 -18.90
CA THR A 739 -19.13 -43.19 -17.57
C THR A 739 -18.85 -41.91 -16.78
N ALA A 740 -18.26 -40.91 -17.43
CA ALA A 740 -17.99 -39.62 -16.80
C ALA A 740 -19.28 -38.91 -16.33
N ASN A 741 -20.33 -38.94 -17.14
CA ASN A 741 -21.63 -38.35 -16.79
C ASN A 741 -22.41 -39.15 -15.72
N GLU A 742 -22.01 -40.39 -15.42
CA GLU A 742 -22.61 -41.25 -14.39
C GLU A 742 -21.96 -41.08 -13.01
N ILE A 743 -20.75 -40.49 -12.92
CA ILE A 743 -20.04 -40.31 -11.63
C ILE A 743 -20.86 -39.49 -10.65
N HIS A 744 -21.47 -38.39 -11.11
CA HIS A 744 -22.29 -37.54 -10.25
C HIS A 744 -23.44 -36.89 -11.02
N PRO A 745 -24.68 -36.86 -10.49
CA PRO A 745 -25.85 -36.32 -11.18
C PRO A 745 -25.75 -34.82 -11.53
N ASN A 746 -25.01 -34.03 -10.74
CA ASN A 746 -24.86 -32.59 -10.98
C ASN A 746 -23.74 -32.23 -11.97
N ILE A 747 -22.76 -33.11 -12.19
CA ILE A 747 -21.64 -32.83 -13.09
C ILE A 747 -21.96 -33.44 -14.45
N LYS A 748 -22.15 -32.58 -15.45
CA LYS A 748 -22.49 -33.00 -16.81
C LYS A 748 -21.52 -32.41 -17.82
N LEU A 749 -21.03 -33.27 -18.70
CA LEU A 749 -20.07 -32.96 -19.75
C LEU A 749 -20.76 -32.94 -21.12
N GLU A 750 -20.47 -31.91 -21.90
CA GLU A 750 -20.80 -31.84 -23.32
C GLU A 750 -19.56 -32.21 -24.16
N LEU A 751 -19.67 -33.28 -24.96
CA LEU A 751 -18.59 -33.76 -25.81
C LEU A 751 -18.62 -33.10 -27.19
N ARG A 752 -17.44 -32.71 -27.66
CA ARG A 752 -17.14 -32.42 -29.07
C ARG A 752 -15.84 -33.12 -29.43
N TYR A 753 -15.75 -33.72 -30.61
CA TYR A 753 -14.53 -34.39 -31.05
C TYR A 753 -14.37 -34.28 -32.56
N SER A 754 -13.13 -34.46 -33.00
CA SER A 754 -12.75 -34.38 -34.41
C SER A 754 -11.44 -35.11 -34.63
N THR A 755 -11.30 -35.75 -35.79
CA THR A 755 -10.05 -36.32 -36.29
C THR A 755 -9.22 -35.29 -37.07
N GLU A 756 -9.82 -34.18 -37.49
CA GLU A 756 -9.18 -33.18 -38.36
C GLU A 756 -8.83 -31.90 -37.61
N SER A 757 -9.82 -31.25 -36.99
CA SER A 757 -9.65 -29.98 -36.31
C SER A 757 -10.67 -29.75 -35.20
N ILE A 758 -10.21 -29.18 -34.08
CA ILE A 758 -11.03 -28.79 -32.94
C ILE A 758 -10.50 -27.52 -32.28
N GLU A 759 -11.38 -26.73 -31.68
CA GLU A 759 -11.01 -25.54 -30.92
C GLU A 759 -10.96 -25.78 -29.41
N PHE A 760 -9.92 -25.22 -28.78
CA PHE A 760 -9.75 -25.19 -27.34
C PHE A 760 -9.16 -23.83 -26.91
N LEU A 761 -9.79 -23.19 -25.92
CA LEU A 761 -9.49 -21.81 -25.53
C LEU A 761 -9.62 -20.84 -26.73
N ASP A 762 -8.51 -20.20 -27.11
CA ASP A 762 -8.37 -19.32 -28.26
C ASP A 762 -7.51 -19.92 -29.39
N VAL A 763 -7.38 -21.26 -29.40
CA VAL A 763 -6.57 -22.00 -30.36
C VAL A 763 -7.47 -22.94 -31.16
N GLN A 764 -7.33 -22.92 -32.47
CA GLN A 764 -7.79 -23.99 -33.36
C GLN A 764 -6.62 -24.94 -33.55
N ILE A 765 -6.81 -26.22 -33.23
CA ILE A 765 -5.83 -27.28 -33.42
C ILE A 765 -6.28 -28.07 -34.64
N SER A 766 -5.37 -28.36 -35.56
CA SER A 766 -5.59 -29.31 -36.66
C SER A 766 -4.49 -30.35 -36.72
N ILE A 767 -4.79 -31.52 -37.28
CA ILE A 767 -3.80 -32.57 -37.56
C ILE A 767 -3.55 -32.57 -39.06
N GLU A 768 -2.29 -32.37 -39.45
CA GLU A 768 -1.87 -32.44 -40.86
C GLU A 768 -0.60 -33.29 -40.98
N ASN A 769 -0.67 -34.37 -41.77
CA ASN A 769 0.39 -35.37 -41.90
C ASN A 769 0.87 -35.90 -40.53
N GLY A 770 -0.07 -36.18 -39.62
CA GLY A 770 0.20 -36.61 -38.25
C GLY A 770 0.79 -35.54 -37.33
N HIS A 771 0.93 -34.28 -37.75
CA HIS A 771 1.48 -33.20 -36.92
C HIS A 771 0.42 -32.19 -36.51
N PHE A 772 0.50 -31.70 -35.28
CA PHE A 772 -0.38 -30.64 -34.80
C PHE A 772 -0.01 -29.30 -35.42
N LYS A 773 -0.99 -28.67 -36.06
CA LYS A 773 -0.94 -27.26 -36.43
C LYS A 773 -1.89 -26.45 -35.55
N THR A 774 -1.52 -25.21 -35.30
CA THR A 774 -2.30 -24.30 -34.46
C THR A 774 -2.53 -22.98 -35.17
N ASP A 775 -3.73 -22.43 -34.99
CA ASP A 775 -4.15 -21.13 -35.48
C ASP A 775 -5.07 -20.42 -34.46
N LEU A 776 -5.28 -19.11 -34.64
CA LEU A 776 -6.16 -18.33 -33.77
C LEU A 776 -7.61 -18.72 -33.98
N PHE A 777 -8.27 -19.20 -32.92
CA PHE A 777 -9.71 -19.35 -32.91
C PHE A 777 -10.39 -18.08 -32.36
N THR A 778 -11.39 -17.57 -33.09
CA THR A 778 -12.26 -16.49 -32.63
C THR A 778 -13.72 -16.87 -32.85
N LYS A 779 -14.55 -16.70 -31.82
CA LYS A 779 -15.99 -16.95 -31.94
C LYS A 779 -16.63 -15.98 -32.92
N GLU A 780 -17.60 -16.44 -33.68
CA GLU A 780 -18.37 -15.63 -34.64
C GLU A 780 -19.05 -14.40 -34.01
N THR A 781 -19.38 -14.50 -32.72
CA THR A 781 -19.98 -13.40 -31.95
C THR A 781 -18.98 -12.29 -31.58
N ASP A 782 -17.68 -12.46 -31.83
CA ASP A 782 -16.67 -11.45 -31.52
C ASP A 782 -16.76 -10.23 -32.46
N ARG A 783 -16.95 -9.05 -31.85
CA ARG A 783 -17.04 -7.78 -32.56
C ARG A 783 -15.70 -7.07 -32.74
N HIS A 784 -14.60 -7.66 -32.27
CA HIS A 784 -13.24 -7.13 -32.30
C HIS A 784 -13.16 -5.66 -31.81
N LEU A 785 -13.89 -5.34 -30.73
CA LEU A 785 -13.94 -4.01 -30.13
C LEU A 785 -12.65 -3.70 -29.34
N TYR A 786 -11.50 -3.76 -30.02
CA TYR A 786 -10.22 -3.27 -29.50
C TYR A 786 -10.33 -1.78 -29.16
N LEU A 787 -9.44 -1.32 -28.26
CA LEU A 787 -9.45 0.05 -27.77
C LEU A 787 -9.34 1.04 -28.94
N HIS A 788 -10.34 1.90 -29.12
CA HIS A 788 -10.33 2.87 -30.21
C HIS A 788 -9.17 3.88 -30.07
N LYS A 789 -8.52 4.24 -31.19
CA LYS A 789 -7.31 5.09 -31.20
C LYS A 789 -7.51 6.48 -30.57
N SER A 790 -8.71 7.05 -30.73
CA SER A 790 -9.06 8.36 -30.14
C SER A 790 -9.34 8.31 -28.64
N SER A 791 -9.37 7.14 -28.00
CA SER A 791 -9.61 7.01 -26.57
C SER A 791 -8.56 7.78 -25.75
N ASN A 792 -8.99 8.40 -24.65
CA ASN A 792 -8.15 9.20 -23.76
C ASN A 792 -7.31 8.30 -22.84
N HIS A 793 -6.36 7.59 -23.46
CA HIS A 793 -5.35 6.74 -22.83
C HIS A 793 -3.96 7.24 -23.25
N PRO A 794 -2.91 6.95 -22.46
CA PRO A 794 -1.55 7.25 -22.85
C PRO A 794 -1.25 6.73 -24.25
N TRP A 795 -0.58 7.56 -25.06
CA TRP A 795 -0.22 7.19 -26.43
C TRP A 795 0.51 5.84 -26.49
N LYS A 796 1.46 5.63 -25.57
CA LYS A 796 2.26 4.39 -25.49
C LYS A 796 1.41 3.15 -25.22
N THR A 797 0.34 3.27 -24.43
CA THR A 797 -0.61 2.16 -24.23
C THR A 797 -1.30 1.80 -25.55
N LYS A 798 -1.73 2.81 -26.32
CA LYS A 798 -2.38 2.57 -27.62
C LYS A 798 -1.38 2.02 -28.65
N GLU A 799 -0.15 2.52 -28.65
CA GLU A 799 0.96 2.05 -29.51
C GLU A 799 1.35 0.58 -29.21
N ALA A 800 1.27 0.13 -27.96
CA ALA A 800 1.62 -1.23 -27.57
C ALA A 800 0.54 -2.28 -27.92
N ILE A 801 -0.71 -1.87 -28.20
CA ILE A 801 -1.81 -2.81 -28.48
C ILE A 801 -1.54 -3.66 -29.73
N PRO A 802 -1.22 -3.08 -30.91
CA PRO A 802 -0.91 -3.87 -32.10
C PRO A 802 0.27 -4.83 -31.87
N TYR A 803 1.32 -4.37 -31.19
CA TYR A 803 2.48 -5.20 -30.86
C TYR A 803 2.07 -6.40 -29.99
N GLY A 804 1.36 -6.17 -28.88
CA GLY A 804 0.93 -7.25 -27.97
C GLY A 804 -0.03 -8.25 -28.62
N LEU A 805 -0.90 -7.79 -29.54
CA LEU A 805 -1.77 -8.66 -30.32
C LEU A 805 -0.98 -9.45 -31.36
N GLY A 806 0.00 -8.83 -32.04
CA GLY A 806 0.92 -9.51 -32.94
C GLY A 806 1.73 -10.62 -32.24
N LEU A 807 2.25 -10.34 -31.03
CA LEU A 807 2.92 -11.36 -30.22
C LEU A 807 2.00 -12.52 -29.86
N ARG A 808 0.71 -12.26 -29.62
CA ARG A 808 -0.28 -13.32 -29.37
C ARG A 808 -0.48 -14.18 -30.62
N LEU A 809 -0.61 -13.57 -31.79
CA LEU A 809 -0.71 -14.31 -33.06
C LEU A 809 0.54 -15.16 -33.29
N LYS A 810 1.74 -14.59 -33.12
CA LYS A 810 3.00 -15.32 -33.33
C LYS A 810 3.20 -16.49 -32.37
N ARG A 811 2.63 -16.43 -31.16
CA ARG A 811 2.59 -17.58 -30.23
C ARG A 811 1.64 -18.66 -30.70
N ILE A 812 0.42 -18.27 -31.10
CA ILE A 812 -0.66 -19.21 -31.39
C ILE A 812 -0.49 -19.88 -32.75
N CYS A 813 -0.14 -19.13 -33.80
CA CYS A 813 -0.04 -19.65 -35.15
C CYS A 813 1.26 -20.48 -35.31
N SER A 814 1.16 -21.78 -35.60
CA SER A 814 2.34 -22.63 -35.79
C SER A 814 3.00 -22.48 -37.16
N THR A 815 2.29 -21.93 -38.15
CA THR A 815 2.81 -21.72 -39.51
C THR A 815 2.93 -20.24 -39.82
N GLU A 816 3.89 -19.91 -40.70
CA GLU A 816 4.06 -18.52 -41.15
C GLU A 816 2.87 -18.06 -42.01
N GLU A 817 2.28 -18.95 -42.81
CA GLU A 817 1.10 -18.64 -43.63
C GLU A 817 -0.12 -18.27 -42.78
N SER A 818 -0.44 -19.07 -41.76
CA SER A 818 -1.54 -18.76 -40.84
C SER A 818 -1.25 -17.48 -40.06
N TYR A 819 -0.02 -17.29 -39.59
CA TYR A 819 0.39 -16.05 -38.94
C TYR A 819 0.17 -14.81 -39.82
N GLN A 820 0.62 -14.84 -41.08
CA GLN A 820 0.46 -13.71 -42.01
C GLN A 820 -1.01 -13.42 -42.32
N THR A 821 -1.83 -14.46 -42.47
CA THR A 821 -3.28 -14.33 -42.65
C THR A 821 -3.92 -13.61 -41.45
N ARG A 822 -3.70 -14.13 -40.23
CA ARG A 822 -4.24 -13.53 -38.99
C ARG A 822 -3.69 -12.14 -38.71
N ARG A 823 -2.44 -11.87 -39.07
CA ARG A 823 -1.81 -10.54 -38.97
C ARG A 823 -2.53 -9.52 -39.85
N ASN A 824 -2.91 -9.90 -41.07
CA ASN A 824 -3.65 -9.04 -42.01
C ASN A 824 -5.10 -8.80 -41.57
N GLU A 825 -5.77 -9.83 -41.02
CA GLU A 825 -7.08 -9.68 -40.38
C GLU A 825 -7.01 -8.71 -39.20
N LEU A 826 -6.06 -8.91 -38.28
CA LEU A 826 -5.82 -8.03 -37.14
C LEU A 826 -5.59 -6.57 -37.57
N LYS A 827 -4.78 -6.35 -38.61
CA LYS A 827 -4.56 -5.02 -39.19
C LYS A 827 -5.88 -4.41 -39.67
N THR A 828 -6.71 -5.17 -40.37
CA THR A 828 -8.03 -4.72 -40.82
C THR A 828 -8.93 -4.34 -39.64
N HIS A 829 -8.98 -5.15 -38.59
CA HIS A 829 -9.76 -4.83 -37.39
C HIS A 829 -9.25 -3.56 -36.70
N LEU A 830 -7.95 -3.41 -36.49
CA LEU A 830 -7.38 -2.23 -35.83
C LEU A 830 -7.54 -0.96 -36.68
N THR A 831 -7.48 -1.05 -38.00
CA THR A 831 -7.78 0.08 -38.90
C THR A 831 -9.23 0.57 -38.71
N LYS A 832 -10.21 -0.35 -38.58
CA LYS A 832 -11.60 0.01 -38.22
C LYS A 832 -11.70 0.71 -36.86
N ARG A 833 -10.76 0.48 -35.94
CA ARG A 833 -10.67 1.17 -34.63
C ARG A 833 -9.89 2.50 -34.67
N GLY A 834 -9.57 3.00 -35.86
CA GLY A 834 -8.93 4.30 -36.08
C GLY A 834 -7.40 4.30 -36.02
N TYR A 835 -6.75 3.13 -36.07
CA TYR A 835 -5.30 3.05 -36.16
C TYR A 835 -4.83 3.26 -37.61
N LYS A 836 -3.72 3.99 -37.78
CA LYS A 836 -3.14 4.22 -39.12
C LYS A 836 -2.28 3.04 -39.55
N ASN A 837 -2.39 2.63 -40.81
CA ASN A 837 -1.62 1.52 -41.38
C ASN A 837 -0.11 1.61 -41.12
N LYS A 838 0.51 2.78 -41.31
CA LYS A 838 1.96 2.99 -41.04
C LYS A 838 2.33 2.71 -39.58
N GLU A 839 1.48 3.07 -38.63
CA GLU A 839 1.71 2.82 -37.21
C GLU A 839 1.54 1.34 -36.86
N LEU A 840 0.53 0.69 -37.45
CA LEU A 840 0.28 -0.74 -37.28
C LEU A 840 1.46 -1.56 -37.80
N GLU A 841 1.89 -1.32 -39.04
CA GLU A 841 3.02 -2.02 -39.64
C GLU A 841 4.29 -1.85 -38.81
N LYS A 842 4.57 -0.64 -38.33
CA LYS A 842 5.73 -0.41 -37.46
C LYS A 842 5.73 -1.27 -36.19
N GLN A 843 4.57 -1.56 -35.62
CA GLN A 843 4.49 -2.37 -34.40
C GLN A 843 4.39 -3.86 -34.69
N LEU A 844 3.68 -4.27 -35.73
CA LEU A 844 3.57 -5.66 -36.15
C LEU A 844 4.91 -6.17 -36.70
N ALA A 845 5.66 -5.35 -37.44
CA ALA A 845 7.02 -5.67 -37.88
C ALA A 845 7.98 -6.04 -36.72
N LYS A 846 7.78 -5.49 -35.53
CA LYS A 846 8.56 -5.88 -34.34
C LYS A 846 8.19 -7.27 -33.81
N ALA A 847 6.93 -7.68 -34.00
CA ALA A 847 6.50 -9.03 -33.66
C ALA A 847 6.97 -10.03 -34.73
N ASP A 848 7.00 -9.61 -36.00
CA ASP A 848 7.44 -10.44 -37.13
C ASP A 848 8.89 -10.94 -36.96
N THR A 849 9.77 -10.14 -36.34
CA THR A 849 11.18 -10.49 -36.11
C THR A 849 11.41 -11.48 -34.98
N LEU A 850 10.39 -11.84 -34.20
CA LEU A 850 10.55 -12.70 -33.02
C LEU A 850 10.22 -14.16 -33.37
N ASP A 851 11.05 -15.06 -32.85
CA ASP A 851 10.84 -16.49 -33.01
C ASP A 851 9.73 -17.02 -32.08
N ARG A 852 8.91 -17.94 -32.59
CA ARG A 852 7.78 -18.50 -31.85
C ARG A 852 8.26 -19.30 -30.63
N LYS A 853 9.36 -20.06 -30.72
CA LYS A 853 9.87 -20.87 -29.60
C LYS A 853 10.32 -19.99 -28.44
N GLU A 854 10.90 -18.84 -28.73
CA GLU A 854 11.26 -17.86 -27.68
C GLU A 854 10.03 -17.23 -27.03
N LEU A 855 8.95 -17.01 -27.77
CA LEU A 855 7.71 -16.44 -27.22
C LEU A 855 6.90 -17.42 -26.36
N LEU A 856 7.12 -18.73 -26.52
CA LEU A 856 6.48 -19.76 -25.70
C LEU A 856 7.16 -19.94 -24.33
N LYS A 857 8.37 -19.41 -24.15
CA LYS A 857 9.07 -19.41 -22.86
C LYS A 857 8.52 -18.33 -21.92
N TYR A 858 8.35 -18.67 -20.64
CA TYR A 858 7.99 -17.70 -19.60
C TYR A 858 9.23 -16.91 -19.13
N ASN A 859 9.30 -15.63 -19.49
CA ASN A 859 10.35 -14.75 -18.99
C ASN A 859 9.99 -14.16 -17.62
N THR A 860 10.92 -14.23 -16.67
CA THR A 860 10.80 -13.51 -15.40
C THR A 860 10.98 -12.02 -15.64
N LYS A 861 10.06 -11.21 -15.12
CA LYS A 861 10.20 -9.75 -15.20
C LYS A 861 11.26 -9.31 -14.20
N ALA A 862 12.27 -8.56 -14.66
CA ALA A 862 13.21 -7.89 -13.77
C ALA A 862 12.45 -7.02 -12.74
N SER A 863 12.88 -7.05 -11.49
CA SER A 863 12.35 -6.19 -10.44
C SER A 863 12.66 -4.72 -10.78
N ASN A 864 11.70 -3.83 -10.52
CA ASN A 864 11.89 -2.39 -10.71
C ASN A 864 11.79 -1.70 -9.36
N ASP A 865 12.92 -1.18 -8.89
CA ASP A 865 13.06 -0.57 -7.58
C ASP A 865 12.70 0.95 -7.58
N ARG A 866 12.22 1.50 -8.70
CA ARG A 866 11.87 2.92 -8.77
C ARG A 866 10.54 3.21 -8.07
N VAL A 867 10.48 4.31 -7.30
CA VAL A 867 9.25 4.74 -6.63
C VAL A 867 8.17 5.13 -7.64
N PRO A 868 6.95 4.55 -7.57
CA PRO A 868 5.91 4.83 -8.53
C PRO A 868 5.13 6.13 -8.22
N LEU A 869 5.12 7.06 -9.18
CA LEU A 869 4.17 8.19 -9.26
C LEU A 869 2.97 7.74 -10.10
N VAL A 870 1.86 7.42 -9.42
CA VAL A 870 0.64 6.89 -10.05
C VAL A 870 -0.38 8.01 -10.21
N LEU A 871 -0.62 8.47 -11.44
CA LEU A 871 -1.58 9.54 -11.76
C LEU A 871 -2.76 9.02 -12.56
N THR A 872 -3.92 9.68 -12.48
CA THR A 872 -5.01 9.42 -13.43
C THR A 872 -4.71 10.12 -14.75
N TYR A 873 -4.65 9.38 -15.86
CA TYR A 873 -4.30 9.96 -17.17
C TYR A 873 -5.35 10.98 -17.63
N SER A 874 -4.87 12.08 -18.19
CA SER A 874 -5.66 13.09 -18.87
C SER A 874 -4.77 13.81 -19.88
N ASP A 875 -5.30 14.16 -21.04
CA ASP A 875 -4.60 15.03 -22.00
C ASP A 875 -4.33 16.44 -21.44
N ALA A 876 -4.99 16.82 -20.34
CA ALA A 876 -4.72 18.05 -19.59
C ALA A 876 -3.38 18.03 -18.83
N LEU A 877 -2.80 16.84 -18.58
CA LEU A 877 -1.54 16.74 -17.85
C LEU A 877 -0.36 17.27 -18.70
N PRO A 878 0.64 17.91 -18.06
CA PRO A 878 1.91 18.19 -18.71
C PRO A 878 2.70 16.91 -18.99
N ASN A 879 3.87 17.07 -19.62
CA ASN A 879 4.82 15.97 -19.78
C ASN A 879 5.48 15.64 -18.42
N VAL A 880 4.77 14.87 -17.59
CA VAL A 880 5.21 14.50 -16.24
C VAL A 880 6.53 13.71 -16.27
N HIS A 881 6.78 12.92 -17.33
CA HIS A 881 8.06 12.23 -17.51
C HIS A 881 9.23 13.20 -17.64
N SER A 882 9.05 14.29 -18.38
CA SER A 882 10.07 15.33 -18.52
C SER A 882 10.30 16.04 -17.19
N ILE A 883 9.22 16.41 -16.50
CA ILE A 883 9.28 17.10 -15.20
C ILE A 883 10.11 16.30 -14.19
N VAL A 884 9.75 15.03 -13.94
CA VAL A 884 10.48 14.22 -12.94
C VAL A 884 11.92 13.94 -13.35
N ARG A 885 12.22 13.88 -14.64
CA ARG A 885 13.58 13.68 -15.14
C ARG A 885 14.42 14.95 -15.01
N GLN A 886 13.86 16.12 -15.30
CA GLN A 886 14.56 17.40 -15.18
C GLN A 886 14.85 17.74 -13.72
N ARG A 887 13.90 17.45 -12.82
CA ARG A 887 14.04 17.74 -11.39
C ARG A 887 14.92 16.76 -10.63
N ILE A 888 15.34 15.63 -11.22
CA ILE A 888 16.15 14.63 -10.51
C ILE A 888 17.47 15.21 -9.97
N ALA A 889 18.02 16.22 -10.65
CA ALA A 889 19.21 16.94 -10.22
C ALA A 889 19.06 17.56 -8.82
N THR A 890 17.84 17.99 -8.45
CA THR A 890 17.54 18.52 -7.11
C THR A 890 17.80 17.48 -6.03
N LEU A 891 17.44 16.21 -6.27
CA LEU A 891 17.77 15.11 -5.36
C LEU A 891 19.27 14.83 -5.35
N HIS A 892 19.92 14.84 -6.52
CA HIS A 892 21.34 14.49 -6.65
C HIS A 892 22.31 15.52 -6.08
N ASN A 893 21.83 16.68 -5.64
CA ASN A 893 22.58 17.62 -4.80
C ASN A 893 22.92 17.06 -3.40
N SER A 894 22.41 15.89 -3.04
CA SER A 894 22.84 15.11 -1.88
C SER A 894 23.23 13.71 -2.31
N GLU A 895 24.43 13.29 -1.90
CA GLU A 895 24.94 11.94 -2.15
C GLU A 895 24.00 10.87 -1.61
N ARG A 896 23.57 11.00 -0.35
CA ARG A 896 22.54 10.13 0.24
C ARG A 896 21.26 10.05 -0.60
N MET A 897 20.76 11.18 -1.10
CA MET A 897 19.55 11.17 -1.94
C MET A 897 19.80 10.54 -3.32
N ARG A 898 21.00 10.71 -3.89
CA ARG A 898 21.43 10.04 -5.12
C ARG A 898 21.48 8.52 -4.95
N GLU A 899 21.94 8.04 -3.80
CA GLU A 899 21.92 6.60 -3.49
C GLU A 899 20.51 6.06 -3.29
N ILE A 900 19.64 6.77 -2.57
CA ILE A 900 18.24 6.37 -2.34
C ILE A 900 17.43 6.37 -3.64
N PHE A 901 17.64 7.40 -4.46
CA PHE A 901 16.93 7.67 -5.71
C PHE A 901 17.92 7.81 -6.88
N PRO A 902 18.54 6.70 -7.33
CA PRO A 902 19.52 6.74 -8.42
C PRO A 902 18.88 7.09 -9.77
N ALA A 903 17.58 6.85 -9.90
CA ALA A 903 16.80 7.13 -11.09
C ALA A 903 15.51 7.90 -10.75
N PRO A 904 14.94 8.68 -11.69
CA PRO A 904 13.69 9.39 -11.45
C PRO A 904 12.54 8.43 -11.16
N PRO A 905 11.49 8.85 -10.44
CA PRO A 905 10.30 8.05 -10.18
C PRO A 905 9.71 7.38 -11.42
N LEU A 906 9.16 6.17 -11.25
CA LEU A 906 8.43 5.48 -12.31
C LEU A 906 7.05 6.11 -12.47
N ILE A 907 6.76 6.67 -13.64
CA ILE A 907 5.42 7.20 -13.93
C ILE A 907 4.52 6.04 -14.36
N ALA A 908 3.39 5.91 -13.68
CA ALA A 908 2.34 4.97 -14.04
C ALA A 908 1.01 5.72 -14.14
N TYR A 909 0.24 5.40 -15.18
CA TYR A 909 -1.05 6.02 -15.41
C TYR A 909 -2.20 5.06 -15.12
N ARG A 910 -3.10 5.49 -14.24
CA ARG A 910 -4.42 4.91 -14.06
C ARG A 910 -5.33 5.43 -15.17
N ARG A 911 -6.14 4.55 -15.78
CA ARG A 911 -7.21 4.98 -16.69
C ARG A 911 -8.27 5.80 -15.94
N ASP A 912 -8.86 6.77 -16.61
CA ASP A 912 -10.07 7.43 -16.13
C ASP A 912 -11.32 6.55 -16.40
N LYS A 913 -12.50 7.02 -15.97
CA LYS A 913 -13.80 6.36 -16.18
C LYS A 913 -14.04 6.14 -17.67
N ASN A 914 -14.22 4.89 -18.06
CA ASN A 914 -14.59 4.51 -19.42
C ASN A 914 -16.12 4.41 -19.58
N ILE A 915 -16.60 4.17 -20.80
CA ILE A 915 -18.03 4.00 -21.08
C ILE A 915 -18.64 2.88 -20.23
N LYS A 916 -17.91 1.78 -19.95
CA LYS A 916 -18.36 0.71 -19.04
C LYS A 916 -18.67 1.25 -17.64
N ASP A 917 -17.74 1.98 -17.05
CA ASP A 917 -17.89 2.53 -15.70
C ASP A 917 -19.03 3.57 -15.65
N ILE A 918 -19.32 4.21 -16.78
CA ILE A 918 -20.36 5.25 -16.88
C ILE A 918 -21.76 4.64 -17.09
N LEU A 919 -21.90 3.68 -18.01
CA LEU A 919 -23.20 3.21 -18.51
C LEU A 919 -23.60 1.80 -18.07
N VAL A 920 -22.65 0.89 -17.83
CA VAL A 920 -22.97 -0.51 -17.46
C VAL A 920 -23.25 -0.63 -15.98
N HIS A 921 -22.40 0.01 -15.19
CA HIS A 921 -22.55 0.05 -13.75
C HIS A 921 -23.41 1.25 -13.36
N LYS A 922 -24.63 1.38 -13.92
CA LYS A 922 -25.60 2.44 -13.53
C LYS A 922 -25.73 2.52 -12.01
N LYS A 923 -25.70 1.37 -11.30
CA LYS A 923 -25.67 1.28 -9.82
C LYS A 923 -24.40 1.83 -9.13
N HIS A 924 -23.29 2.05 -9.83
CA HIS A 924 -22.11 2.78 -9.34
C HIS A 924 -22.07 4.25 -9.80
N ASN A 925 -23.00 4.65 -10.67
CA ASN A 925 -23.39 6.05 -10.89
C ASN A 925 -24.73 6.40 -10.23
N ASN A 926 -25.26 5.53 -9.34
CA ASN A 926 -26.31 5.86 -8.38
C ASN A 926 -25.74 6.82 -7.33
N ILE A 927 -25.61 8.07 -7.76
CA ILE A 927 -25.96 9.23 -6.96
C ILE A 927 -27.48 9.20 -6.67
N PHE A 928 -28.31 8.33 -7.30
CA PHE A 928 -29.77 8.51 -7.25
C PHE A 928 -30.69 7.29 -7.08
N TYR A 929 -30.22 6.06 -6.83
CA TYR A 929 -31.13 4.98 -6.41
C TYR A 929 -30.48 4.08 -5.35
N GLY A 930 -30.27 4.67 -4.16
CA GLY A 930 -30.88 4.18 -2.92
C GLY A 930 -31.88 5.26 -2.47
N HIS A 931 -32.59 5.09 -1.36
CA HIS A 931 -33.45 6.13 -0.78
C HIS A 931 -32.85 7.55 -0.91
N PRO A 932 -33.65 8.61 -1.12
CA PRO A 932 -33.14 9.96 -1.31
C PRO A 932 -32.06 10.25 -0.26
N ASP A 933 -30.84 10.59 -0.74
CA ASP A 933 -29.72 10.90 0.13
C ASP A 933 -30.14 12.01 1.08
N GLU A 934 -30.30 11.67 2.35
CA GLU A 934 -30.89 12.54 3.36
C GLU A 934 -29.99 12.58 4.60
N CYS A 935 -29.88 13.76 5.20
CA CYS A 935 -29.36 13.89 6.55
C CYS A 935 -30.51 13.70 7.52
N ASN A 936 -30.40 12.74 8.42
CA ASN A 936 -31.48 12.33 9.31
C ASN A 936 -31.06 12.42 10.79
N PRO A 937 -31.94 12.86 11.70
CA PRO A 937 -31.75 12.65 13.13
C PRO A 937 -31.70 11.15 13.47
N CYS A 938 -30.79 10.71 14.35
CA CYS A 938 -30.69 9.29 14.71
C CYS A 938 -31.70 8.83 15.79
N GLY A 939 -32.50 9.73 16.38
CA GLY A 939 -33.62 9.41 17.29
C GLY A 939 -33.67 10.19 18.62
N LYS A 940 -34.74 9.98 19.40
CA LYS A 940 -35.12 10.80 20.60
C LYS A 940 -34.10 10.85 21.75
N LYS A 941 -33.19 9.89 21.87
CA LYS A 941 -32.18 9.83 22.97
C LYS A 941 -30.84 10.53 22.63
N CYS A 942 -30.73 11.16 21.47
CA CYS A 942 -29.49 11.79 21.03
C CYS A 942 -29.50 13.29 21.28
N ALA A 943 -28.54 13.77 22.09
CA ALA A 943 -28.43 15.18 22.49
C ALA A 943 -28.26 16.16 21.32
N ILE A 944 -27.74 15.69 20.18
CA ILE A 944 -27.50 16.55 19.00
C ILE A 944 -28.63 16.49 17.96
N CYS A 945 -29.56 15.53 18.05
CA CYS A 945 -30.62 15.36 17.03
C CYS A 945 -31.46 16.62 16.82
N LYS A 946 -31.70 17.40 17.89
CA LYS A 946 -32.42 18.68 17.81
C LYS A 946 -31.71 19.76 16.96
N TYR A 947 -30.42 19.60 16.72
CA TYR A 947 -29.61 20.50 15.90
C TYR A 947 -29.39 19.96 14.48
N VAL A 948 -29.62 18.67 14.24
CA VAL A 948 -29.51 18.07 12.90
C VAL A 948 -30.75 18.41 12.09
N VAL A 949 -30.57 18.95 10.89
CA VAL A 949 -31.67 19.25 9.98
C VAL A 949 -31.97 18.04 9.14
N GLN A 950 -33.23 17.60 9.17
CA GLN A 950 -33.71 16.56 8.28
C GLN A 950 -33.90 17.12 6.87
N THR A 951 -33.07 16.70 5.91
CA THR A 951 -33.13 17.24 4.54
C THR A 951 -32.30 16.43 3.55
N ASN A 952 -32.70 16.45 2.28
CA ASN A 952 -31.95 15.93 1.13
C ASN A 952 -31.21 17.02 0.33
N THR A 953 -31.34 18.29 0.74
CA THR A 953 -30.73 19.46 0.09
C THR A 953 -30.19 20.47 1.10
N PHE A 954 -29.28 21.33 0.64
CA PHE A 954 -28.71 22.42 1.43
C PHE A 954 -28.30 23.59 0.53
N GLN A 955 -28.14 24.80 1.08
CA GLN A 955 -27.84 26.02 0.31
C GLN A 955 -26.46 26.59 0.63
N GLY A 956 -25.75 27.10 -0.39
CA GLY A 956 -24.52 27.89 -0.21
C GLY A 956 -24.81 29.31 0.30
N THR A 957 -23.76 30.09 0.60
CA THR A 957 -23.92 31.51 0.97
C THR A 957 -24.47 32.37 -0.17
N ASP A 958 -24.36 31.89 -1.41
CA ASP A 958 -24.88 32.50 -2.63
C ASP A 958 -26.36 32.13 -2.94
N GLY A 959 -27.01 31.37 -2.05
CA GLY A 959 -28.38 30.88 -2.24
C GLY A 959 -28.51 29.71 -3.21
N GLN A 960 -27.41 29.25 -3.83
CA GLN A 960 -27.45 28.09 -4.72
C GLN A 960 -27.75 26.81 -3.92
N THR A 961 -28.71 26.02 -4.40
CA THR A 961 -29.12 24.76 -3.75
C THR A 961 -28.31 23.57 -4.27
N TYR A 962 -27.88 22.72 -3.33
CA TYR A 962 -27.10 21.50 -3.55
C TYR A 962 -27.81 20.29 -2.92
N ARG A 963 -27.52 19.09 -3.40
CA ARG A 963 -28.03 17.83 -2.82
C ARG A 963 -27.05 17.23 -1.82
N VAL A 964 -27.58 16.70 -0.73
CA VAL A 964 -26.86 15.85 0.21
C VAL A 964 -26.41 14.59 -0.52
N LYS A 965 -25.26 14.03 -0.11
CA LYS A 965 -24.67 12.83 -0.70
C LYS A 965 -24.44 11.75 0.35
N GLY A 966 -25.25 10.71 0.24
CA GLY A 966 -25.38 9.61 1.19
C GLY A 966 -26.47 9.84 2.24
N ASP A 967 -27.22 8.78 2.55
CA ASP A 967 -28.06 8.71 3.75
C ASP A 967 -27.22 8.70 5.04
N THR A 968 -27.44 9.65 5.92
CA THR A 968 -26.54 9.96 7.04
C THR A 968 -27.32 10.30 8.31
N ASN A 969 -26.71 10.11 9.48
CA ASN A 969 -27.29 10.54 10.74
C ASN A 969 -26.21 10.92 11.77
N CYS A 970 -26.64 11.28 12.98
CA CYS A 970 -25.75 11.70 14.07
C CYS A 970 -24.63 10.70 14.39
N LYS A 971 -24.79 9.41 14.09
CA LYS A 971 -23.80 8.36 14.35
C LYS A 971 -22.84 8.12 13.18
N THR A 972 -23.07 8.75 12.04
CA THR A 972 -22.21 8.59 10.86
C THR A 972 -20.83 9.18 11.12
N THR A 973 -19.79 8.42 10.77
CA THR A 973 -18.37 8.80 10.91
C THR A 973 -17.79 9.16 9.54
N SER A 974 -16.61 9.81 9.53
CA SER A 974 -15.90 10.15 8.29
C SER A 974 -16.75 10.96 7.31
N VAL A 975 -17.20 12.14 7.75
CA VAL A 975 -18.16 13.00 7.03
C VAL A 975 -17.62 14.42 6.80
N ILE A 976 -18.17 15.08 5.78
CA ILE A 976 -18.16 16.54 5.63
C ILE A 976 -19.52 17.06 6.05
N TYR A 977 -19.55 18.11 6.86
CA TYR A 977 -20.76 18.73 7.37
C TYR A 977 -20.73 20.24 7.16
N CYS A 978 -21.93 20.84 7.09
CA CYS A 978 -22.14 22.28 7.07
C CYS A 978 -22.84 22.72 8.35
N LEU A 979 -22.41 23.82 8.93
CA LEU A 979 -23.14 24.51 9.99
C LEU A 979 -23.95 25.65 9.40
N PHE A 980 -25.17 25.78 9.91
CA PHE A 980 -26.16 26.78 9.55
C PHE A 980 -26.49 27.58 10.79
N CYS A 981 -26.72 28.87 10.59
CA CYS A 981 -27.32 29.73 11.58
C CYS A 981 -28.72 30.12 11.09
N ASN A 982 -29.76 29.71 11.83
CA ASN A 982 -31.15 29.99 11.47
C ASN A 982 -31.45 31.49 11.43
N ARG A 983 -30.74 32.28 12.24
CA ARG A 983 -30.92 33.73 12.31
C ARG A 983 -30.21 34.48 11.17
N CYS A 984 -29.06 33.99 10.71
CA CYS A 984 -28.41 34.47 9.49
C CYS A 984 -29.03 33.89 8.20
N ASN A 985 -29.83 32.84 8.34
CA ASN A 985 -30.47 32.08 7.26
C ASN A 985 -29.51 31.62 6.13
N LYS A 986 -28.27 31.25 6.49
CA LYS A 986 -27.24 30.79 5.53
C LYS A 986 -26.32 29.72 6.13
N THR A 987 -25.67 28.95 5.25
CA THR A 987 -24.50 28.14 5.62
C THR A 987 -23.37 29.08 6.03
N ILE A 988 -22.83 28.91 7.23
CA ILE A 988 -21.78 29.78 7.76
C ILE A 988 -20.43 29.07 7.87
N TYR A 989 -20.39 27.73 7.91
CA TYR A 989 -19.15 26.99 8.10
C TYR A 989 -19.20 25.61 7.43
N VAL A 990 -18.07 25.18 6.86
CA VAL A 990 -17.86 23.80 6.38
C VAL A 990 -16.79 23.14 7.24
N GLY A 991 -17.07 21.93 7.72
CA GLY A 991 -16.16 21.14 8.55
C GLY A 991 -16.05 19.69 8.11
N GLN A 992 -14.96 19.03 8.49
CA GLN A 992 -14.82 17.57 8.41
C GLN A 992 -14.62 16.92 9.78
N THR A 993 -14.95 15.62 9.87
CA THR A 993 -14.60 14.80 11.03
C THR A 993 -14.36 13.34 10.64
N GLY A 994 -13.33 12.72 11.22
CA GLY A 994 -13.15 11.27 11.20
C GLY A 994 -13.97 10.52 12.26
N LEU A 995 -14.35 11.22 13.34
CA LEU A 995 -15.24 10.73 14.40
C LEU A 995 -16.71 10.78 13.96
N SER A 996 -17.62 10.29 14.79
CA SER A 996 -19.06 10.46 14.53
C SER A 996 -19.45 11.94 14.58
N LEU A 997 -20.50 12.32 13.84
CA LEU A 997 -21.04 13.67 13.92
C LEU A 997 -21.42 14.04 15.37
N TYR A 998 -21.99 13.09 16.12
CA TYR A 998 -22.31 13.24 17.55
C TYR A 998 -21.10 13.73 18.35
N GLU A 999 -19.98 13.01 18.28
CA GLU A 999 -18.76 13.37 19.02
C GLU A 999 -18.23 14.74 18.62
N ARG A 1000 -18.22 15.04 17.31
CA ARG A 1000 -17.74 16.34 16.83
C ARG A 1000 -18.63 17.50 17.27
N MET A 1001 -19.95 17.35 17.17
CA MET A 1001 -20.89 18.39 17.57
C MET A 1001 -20.90 18.61 19.08
N MET A 1002 -20.70 17.57 19.89
CA MET A 1002 -20.55 17.74 21.34
C MET A 1002 -19.33 18.60 21.70
N VAL A 1003 -18.22 18.45 20.97
CA VAL A 1003 -17.05 19.33 21.13
C VAL A 1003 -17.38 20.76 20.73
N ASN A 1004 -18.01 20.98 19.56
CA ASN A 1004 -18.39 22.33 19.12
C ASN A 1004 -19.35 23.01 20.12
N LEU A 1005 -20.40 22.31 20.58
CA LEU A 1005 -21.37 22.84 21.55
C LEU A 1005 -20.71 23.12 22.91
N SER A 1006 -19.73 22.31 23.32
CA SER A 1006 -18.92 22.58 24.51
C SER A 1006 -18.07 23.84 24.35
N ASN A 1007 -17.45 24.04 23.19
CA ASN A 1007 -16.65 25.25 22.91
C ASN A 1007 -17.52 26.52 22.96
N ILE A 1008 -18.71 26.49 22.34
CA ILE A 1008 -19.69 27.59 22.38
C ILE A 1008 -20.07 27.92 23.83
N ARG A 1009 -20.42 26.91 24.64
CA ARG A 1009 -20.79 27.11 26.06
C ARG A 1009 -19.66 27.68 26.92
N ASN A 1010 -18.42 27.35 26.58
CA ASN A 1010 -17.24 27.81 27.29
C ASN A 1010 -16.61 29.06 26.65
N MET A 1011 -17.29 29.69 25.68
CA MET A 1011 -16.85 30.92 25.01
C MET A 1011 -15.39 30.85 24.52
N LYS A 1012 -15.02 29.73 23.89
CA LYS A 1012 -13.67 29.61 23.31
C LYS A 1012 -13.48 30.63 22.18
N GLN A 1013 -12.27 31.15 22.05
CA GLN A 1013 -11.87 32.02 20.94
C GLN A 1013 -11.69 31.18 19.67
N ASP A 1014 -12.81 30.81 19.04
CA ASP A 1014 -12.85 30.22 17.71
C ASP A 1014 -14.04 30.78 16.92
N PRO A 1015 -13.96 30.82 15.57
CA PRO A 1015 -14.94 31.51 14.75
C PRO A 1015 -16.38 31.01 14.89
N ILE A 1016 -16.56 29.71 15.22
CA ILE A 1016 -17.90 29.14 15.43
C ILE A 1016 -18.42 29.59 16.80
N SER A 1017 -17.59 29.49 17.83
CA SER A 1017 -17.96 29.89 19.19
C SER A 1017 -18.31 31.36 19.28
N GLU A 1018 -17.47 32.25 18.73
CA GLU A 1018 -17.70 33.70 18.74
C GLU A 1018 -19.02 34.07 18.03
N HIS A 1019 -19.30 33.45 16.88
CA HIS A 1019 -20.53 33.71 16.13
C HIS A 1019 -21.79 33.38 16.95
N PHE A 1020 -21.79 32.27 17.70
CA PHE A 1020 -22.94 31.82 18.49
C PHE A 1020 -22.96 32.34 19.94
N THR A 1021 -22.02 33.22 20.33
CA THR A 1021 -21.98 33.87 21.65
C THR A 1021 -22.07 35.39 21.61
N ASN A 1022 -21.51 36.06 20.60
CA ASN A 1022 -21.27 37.51 20.65
C ASN A 1022 -22.16 38.34 19.69
N ASP A 1023 -22.61 37.76 18.57
CA ASP A 1023 -23.27 38.49 17.48
C ASP A 1023 -24.81 38.59 17.63
N GLY A 1024 -25.35 38.47 18.85
CA GLY A 1024 -26.79 38.34 19.06
C GLY A 1024 -27.39 37.01 18.58
N HIS A 1025 -26.56 36.06 18.17
CA HIS A 1025 -26.95 34.67 17.93
C HIS A 1025 -26.78 33.83 19.20
N SER A 1026 -27.46 32.69 19.23
CA SER A 1026 -27.40 31.76 20.35
C SER A 1026 -27.23 30.32 19.89
N ILE A 1027 -26.94 29.43 20.84
CA ILE A 1027 -26.93 27.98 20.60
C ILE A 1027 -28.26 27.43 20.05
N ASN A 1028 -29.38 28.16 20.20
CA ASN A 1028 -30.68 27.76 19.64
C ASN A 1028 -30.73 27.96 18.12
N ASP A 1029 -29.92 28.86 17.59
CA ASP A 1029 -29.81 29.15 16.16
C ASP A 1029 -28.88 28.16 15.43
N TYR A 1030 -28.15 27.33 16.18
CA TYR A 1030 -27.19 26.35 15.68
C TYR A 1030 -27.89 25.18 14.98
N LYS A 1031 -27.57 24.95 13.70
CA LYS A 1031 -28.03 23.80 12.93
C LYS A 1031 -26.89 23.16 12.16
N VAL A 1032 -26.99 21.85 11.90
CA VAL A 1032 -25.98 21.09 11.17
C VAL A 1032 -26.61 20.15 10.15
N ILE A 1033 -25.99 20.06 8.97
CA ILE A 1033 -26.32 19.09 7.91
C ILE A 1033 -25.05 18.33 7.56
N ILE A 1034 -25.12 17.01 7.53
CA ILE A 1034 -24.08 16.20 6.88
C ILE A 1034 -24.32 16.30 5.37
N ILE A 1035 -23.32 16.76 4.63
CA ILE A 1035 -23.45 17.01 3.19
C ILE A 1035 -22.80 15.92 2.33
N GLU A 1036 -21.82 15.19 2.87
CA GLU A 1036 -21.12 14.11 2.15
C GLU A 1036 -20.46 13.12 3.13
N LYS A 1037 -20.41 11.82 2.78
CA LYS A 1037 -19.81 10.73 3.60
C LYS A 1037 -18.85 9.82 2.81
N ASN A 1038 -18.30 8.80 3.49
CA ASN A 1038 -17.51 7.68 2.95
C ASN A 1038 -16.07 8.01 2.50
N TYR A 1039 -15.33 8.76 3.31
CA TYR A 1039 -13.92 9.01 3.02
C TYR A 1039 -12.99 8.01 3.71
N GLU A 1040 -12.15 7.36 2.91
CA GLU A 1040 -11.21 6.33 3.35
C GLU A 1040 -10.01 6.88 4.12
N SER A 1041 -9.72 8.19 4.00
CA SER A 1041 -8.61 8.85 4.67
C SER A 1041 -8.94 10.28 5.09
N GLU A 1042 -8.21 10.77 6.09
CA GLU A 1042 -8.26 12.17 6.52
C GLU A 1042 -7.87 13.12 5.38
N THR A 1043 -6.84 12.77 4.61
CA THR A 1043 -6.43 13.56 3.44
C THR A 1043 -7.55 13.72 2.42
N ALA A 1044 -8.31 12.66 2.16
CA ALA A 1044 -9.46 12.72 1.25
C ALA A 1044 -10.58 13.62 1.81
N ARG A 1045 -10.80 13.61 3.14
CA ARG A 1045 -11.75 14.51 3.81
C ARG A 1045 -11.31 15.96 3.73
N LEU A 1046 -10.08 16.28 4.13
CA LEU A 1046 -9.55 17.64 4.10
C LEU A 1046 -9.61 18.21 2.68
N THR A 1047 -9.21 17.45 1.66
CA THR A 1047 -9.34 17.89 0.26
C THR A 1047 -10.79 18.19 -0.13
N LYS A 1048 -11.75 17.44 0.40
CA LYS A 1048 -13.16 17.65 0.07
C LYS A 1048 -13.82 18.77 0.88
N GLU A 1049 -13.40 18.96 2.12
CA GLU A 1049 -13.69 20.14 2.93
C GLU A 1049 -13.24 21.41 2.21
N SER A 1050 -11.98 21.48 1.75
CA SER A 1050 -11.44 22.61 0.98
C SER A 1050 -12.23 22.88 -0.31
N PHE A 1051 -12.71 21.83 -0.99
CA PHE A 1051 -13.60 21.98 -2.14
C PHE A 1051 -14.92 22.64 -1.77
N TRP A 1052 -15.56 22.20 -0.68
CA TRP A 1052 -16.86 22.73 -0.25
C TRP A 1052 -16.73 24.14 0.36
N ILE A 1053 -15.65 24.45 1.08
CA ILE A 1053 -15.35 25.81 1.55
C ILE A 1053 -15.32 26.78 0.36
N LYS A 1054 -14.57 26.44 -0.69
CA LYS A 1054 -14.49 27.27 -1.92
C LYS A 1054 -15.82 27.34 -2.66
N LYS A 1055 -16.51 26.21 -2.77
CA LYS A 1055 -17.74 26.12 -3.55
C LYS A 1055 -18.92 26.83 -2.88
N LEU A 1056 -18.99 26.79 -1.56
CA LEU A 1056 -20.05 27.42 -0.77
C LEU A 1056 -19.67 28.81 -0.26
N LYS A 1057 -18.47 29.31 -0.61
CA LYS A 1057 -17.90 30.61 -0.20
C LYS A 1057 -18.06 30.85 1.30
N THR A 1058 -17.57 29.92 2.12
CA THR A 1058 -17.66 30.03 3.59
C THR A 1058 -16.39 30.59 4.23
N LEU A 1059 -15.43 31.08 3.43
CA LEU A 1059 -14.27 31.82 3.93
C LEU A 1059 -14.69 33.19 4.46
N GLN A 1060 -14.00 33.68 5.48
CA GLN A 1060 -14.13 35.08 5.90
C GLN A 1060 -13.79 36.03 4.73
N PRO A 1061 -14.55 37.15 4.55
CA PRO A 1061 -15.62 37.64 5.44
C PRO A 1061 -17.01 37.04 5.19
N ASP A 1062 -17.23 36.28 4.11
CA ASP A 1062 -18.56 35.82 3.70
C ASP A 1062 -19.12 34.66 4.57
N GLY A 1063 -18.24 33.88 5.20
CA GLY A 1063 -18.53 32.86 6.20
C GLY A 1063 -17.51 32.80 7.34
N LEU A 1064 -17.47 31.70 8.09
CA LEU A 1064 -16.69 31.54 9.33
C LEU A 1064 -15.41 30.70 9.18
N ASN A 1065 -15.17 30.05 8.04
CA ASN A 1065 -13.89 29.39 7.82
C ASN A 1065 -12.79 30.46 7.73
N THR A 1066 -11.80 30.43 8.61
CA THR A 1066 -10.69 31.41 8.65
C THR A 1066 -9.58 31.09 7.66
N GLN A 1067 -9.41 29.81 7.36
CA GLN A 1067 -8.44 29.34 6.39
C GLN A 1067 -9.03 28.17 5.60
N ILE A 1068 -8.54 28.01 4.38
CA ILE A 1068 -8.56 26.69 3.77
C ILE A 1068 -7.28 26.03 4.24
N ASP A 1069 -7.39 24.86 4.85
CA ASP A 1069 -6.25 23.95 4.98
C ASP A 1069 -5.87 23.53 3.56
N LEU A 1070 -5.07 24.37 2.91
CA LEU A 1070 -4.47 24.10 1.62
C LEU A 1070 -3.33 23.15 1.90
N ILE A 1071 -3.45 21.96 1.33
CA ILE A 1071 -2.40 20.95 1.40
C ILE A 1071 -1.55 21.02 0.13
#